data_AF-A0A2E3LU82-F1
#
_entry.id   AF-A0A2E3LU82-F1
#
_cell.length_a   1.000
_cell.length_b   1.000
_cell.length_c   1.000
_cell.angle_alpha   90.00
_cell.angle_beta   90.00
_cell.angle_gamma   90.00
#
_symmetry.space_group_name_H-M   'P 1'
#
loop_
_entity.id
_entity.type
_entity.pdbx_description
1 polymer ?
#
loop_
_entity_poly.entity_id
_entity_poly.type
_entity_poly.pdbx_seq_one_letter_code
_entity_poly.pdbx_strand_id
1 'polypeptide(L)'
;MVSEIDTKGFSYPEGVSSEQAPLGYLNGRTLHVLGQKFDLDLIEKGIKDTCAGFETIALLMVDISFHLWSVAENTWRNAVKPLLGRISPQKQKLESSSSIEEAYLPFFGEPKNTVNNDDADLFSFVSKITKQVSPSKDLEIPSPGIRYMPGSINTSPFKQAIKELSSISLREQVSSLLSLCETHGDLEDEQSSKMMKFALSVCRTAISGQAFHETLTKVPENSMLWARQIVAAMIFLADRDWERMSDLLDLESVDFSLDLLHGELNKVFEEIQTELQVYSQTHDASGLQDSSRATANKKCIEAAKMLITEQGTVNFGLAEYIRHFFLNDEEKYLNHNKSLFYGLKMLEESSDLRKVVESITVPKSEFSPSQELCRTLLGYGPNKVLDNTDVRRAAISGLMGHLRQGRVGSCFATHVGIGLLFSTLERVISDFKQLIEDGRVSRTIFGQHIEFPFLMRMSLDTCDKKIILRRDASLGIGKVNIWDHPGLKAAFTAMGVQDFEALSLELVDSLLGEEQSYSTIKVRDLFEGLAHLLLGDGDEQLIARGQMVSRGAFAYEAQTNHALLKVWENVLANMAEARLDGNVKSSMVYSIMQPIRDFIQTIPDRTGELETWILEKVLEQIAHRAQYHYDPDISHGQLGSDGHSSSGAFVLYDSCVSCSKGMPLCSSNPKDWKRVDTPQDYRIFVEKIIDSIKDKVSEELDKELLDKTLSSVHEYVTQGDFVLHSILRYHRDNIEGGVSLDHYTDIKHTPFVDRTGNNSSKVVQYALDLDAELKTFRKEFDSGKAFLEWLITWGREQEPKLSQKIQENEYFLVPTRTPGVHAFSLILGHPSLSSAWKNDLPVSEWVEKHVREFGLELSERLITSNYRESIYHWASLRLQNPTQKARFSEWKESIPEELSLKEFRSLIVSQLKSLWEENDQDFSLVERRLDNEMIKKLPQEDQSRLLANSVTIADTNWFRNENEIHFVLFFNPATVSIELWKVRDDGNDLLKMDQDKWLLAQSWEFYENGLDIYAA
;
A
#
# COMPACT_ATOMS: atom_id res chain seq x y z
N MET A 1 -17.84 19.89 39.95
CA MET A 1 -17.21 20.24 38.66
C MET A 1 -16.66 21.67 38.60
N VAL A 2 -17.44 22.75 38.38
CA VAL A 2 -16.85 24.13 38.32
C VAL A 2 -16.33 24.64 39.68
N SER A 3 -16.88 24.15 40.79
CA SER A 3 -16.44 24.51 42.15
C SER A 3 -15.22 23.75 42.68
N GLU A 4 -14.67 22.78 41.93
CA GLU A 4 -13.57 21.91 42.38
C GLU A 4 -12.21 22.26 41.78
N ILE A 5 -12.11 23.32 40.96
CA ILE A 5 -10.84 23.81 40.44
C ILE A 5 -10.24 24.76 41.49
N ASP A 6 -9.66 24.18 42.54
CA ASP A 6 -8.86 24.92 43.50
C ASP A 6 -7.45 25.20 42.95
N THR A 7 -6.99 26.37 43.34
CA THR A 7 -5.82 27.15 42.93
C THR A 7 -4.46 26.41 43.06
N LYS A 8 -3.96 25.88 41.95
CA LYS A 8 -2.50 25.77 41.71
C LYS A 8 -2.15 26.46 40.40
N GLY A 9 -1.54 27.63 40.52
CA GLY A 9 -1.21 28.50 39.39
C GLY A 9 -0.31 27.80 38.38
N PHE A 10 -0.80 27.65 37.15
CA PHE A 10 0.02 27.41 35.98
C PHE A 10 0.48 28.77 35.45
N SER A 11 1.71 29.16 35.73
CA SER A 11 2.42 30.18 34.96
C SER A 11 3.22 29.49 33.87
N TYR A 12 2.97 29.84 32.60
CA TYR A 12 3.86 29.46 31.50
C TYR A 12 5.21 30.16 31.67
N PRO A 13 6.33 29.54 31.25
CA PRO A 13 7.61 30.24 31.12
C PRO A 13 7.44 31.40 30.14
N GLU A 14 8.05 32.55 30.43
CA GLU A 14 8.13 33.67 29.49
C GLU A 14 8.77 33.19 28.17
N GLY A 15 8.03 33.29 27.06
CA GLY A 15 8.55 32.97 25.71
C GLY A 15 7.70 32.02 24.85
N VAL A 16 6.57 31.47 25.33
CA VAL A 16 5.69 30.63 24.51
C VAL A 16 4.74 31.50 23.67
N SER A 17 4.82 31.40 22.35
CA SER A 17 3.93 32.12 21.42
C SER A 17 2.52 31.52 21.41
N SER A 18 1.51 32.36 21.14
CA SER A 18 0.07 31.99 21.16
C SER A 18 -0.35 30.91 20.17
N GLU A 19 0.54 30.49 19.26
CA GLU A 19 0.25 29.47 18.23
C GLU A 19 0.38 28.02 18.74
N GLN A 20 0.81 27.80 19.99
CA GLN A 20 1.04 26.47 20.54
C GLN A 20 0.10 26.08 21.71
N ALA A 21 -0.96 26.85 21.97
CA ALA A 21 -1.93 26.51 23.02
C ALA A 21 -3.04 25.55 22.47
N PRO A 22 -3.48 24.54 23.24
CA PRO A 22 -4.57 23.66 22.83
C PRO A 22 -5.92 24.40 22.73
N LEU A 23 -6.90 23.75 22.09
CA LEU A 23 -8.24 24.22 21.68
C LEU A 23 -9.06 25.08 22.68
N GLY A 24 -8.67 25.12 23.95
CA GLY A 24 -9.06 26.18 24.88
C GLY A 24 -8.20 26.21 26.14
N TYR A 25 -8.18 27.36 26.82
CA TYR A 25 -7.49 27.53 28.10
C TYR A 25 -8.28 28.43 29.06
N LEU A 26 -8.06 28.24 30.36
CA LEU A 26 -8.63 29.06 31.43
C LEU A 26 -7.66 30.14 31.84
N ASN A 27 -8.15 31.38 31.91
CA ASN A 27 -7.44 32.51 32.50
C ASN A 27 -8.36 33.18 33.53
N GLY A 28 -8.16 32.85 34.81
CA GLY A 28 -9.09 33.25 35.87
C GLY A 28 -10.49 32.65 35.65
N ARG A 29 -11.53 33.50 35.64
CA ARG A 29 -12.93 33.11 35.35
C ARG A 29 -13.33 33.26 33.88
N THR A 30 -12.36 33.43 32.99
CA THR A 30 -12.61 33.51 31.55
C THR A 30 -12.09 32.25 30.87
N LEU A 31 -12.98 31.53 30.20
CA LEU A 31 -12.65 30.39 29.35
C LEU A 31 -12.42 30.90 27.93
N HIS A 32 -11.25 30.62 27.36
CA HIS A 32 -10.90 30.95 25.98
C HIS A 32 -11.00 29.70 25.13
N VAL A 33 -11.92 29.66 24.16
CA VAL A 33 -12.07 28.53 23.22
C VAL A 33 -12.12 29.10 21.81
N LEU A 34 -11.26 28.62 20.92
CA LEU A 34 -11.25 29.02 19.49
C LEU A 34 -11.23 30.56 19.29
N GLY A 35 -10.48 31.28 20.12
CA GLY A 35 -10.36 32.74 20.06
C GLY A 35 -11.55 33.52 20.63
N GLN A 36 -12.61 32.84 21.09
CA GLN A 36 -13.73 33.47 21.79
C GLN A 36 -13.55 33.40 23.31
N LYS A 37 -13.97 34.46 24.00
CA LYS A 37 -13.90 34.60 25.45
C LYS A 37 -15.27 34.36 26.05
N PHE A 38 -15.37 33.40 26.97
CA PHE A 38 -16.58 33.06 27.69
C PHE A 38 -16.38 33.40 29.17
N ASP A 39 -17.18 34.30 29.69
CA ASP A 39 -17.20 34.66 31.11
C ASP A 39 -18.03 33.61 31.87
N LEU A 40 -17.35 32.86 32.75
CA LEU A 40 -17.99 31.79 33.51
C LEU A 40 -19.03 32.31 34.49
N ASP A 41 -18.94 33.55 34.96
CA ASP A 41 -19.96 34.15 35.83
C ASP A 41 -21.26 34.42 35.07
N LEU A 42 -21.16 34.78 33.77
CA LEU A 42 -22.31 34.97 32.87
C LEU A 42 -22.96 33.64 32.48
N ILE A 43 -22.16 32.60 32.27
CA ILE A 43 -22.66 31.24 32.02
C ILE A 43 -23.35 30.69 33.27
N GLU A 44 -22.74 30.84 34.44
CA GLU A 44 -23.33 30.40 35.71
C GLU A 44 -24.62 31.15 36.03
N LYS A 45 -24.67 32.46 35.76
CA LYS A 45 -25.88 33.28 35.87
C LYS A 45 -26.96 32.84 34.86
N GLY A 46 -26.60 32.60 33.60
CA GLY A 46 -27.51 32.10 32.58
C GLY A 46 -28.11 30.74 32.94
N ILE A 47 -27.31 29.82 33.48
CA ILE A 47 -27.78 28.51 33.96
C ILE A 47 -28.73 28.69 35.16
N LYS A 48 -28.40 29.57 36.10
CA LYS A 48 -29.26 29.87 37.26
C LYS A 48 -30.58 30.54 36.86
N ASP A 49 -30.56 31.41 35.86
CA ASP A 49 -31.73 32.13 35.36
C ASP A 49 -32.62 31.26 34.46
N THR A 50 -32.09 30.17 33.88
CA THR A 50 -32.81 29.28 32.93
C THR A 50 -33.23 27.94 33.57
N CYS A 51 -32.96 27.72 34.86
CA CYS A 51 -33.37 26.52 35.59
C CYS A 51 -34.89 26.51 35.92
N ALA A 52 -35.70 26.35 34.87
CA ALA A 52 -37.04 25.78 34.93
C ALA A 52 -37.33 25.01 33.64
N GLY A 53 -36.89 23.74 33.57
CA GLY A 53 -37.37 22.75 32.60
C GLY A 53 -36.38 22.37 31.49
N PHE A 54 -35.58 21.33 31.72
CA PHE A 54 -34.65 20.74 30.74
C PHE A 54 -35.33 19.81 29.71
N GLU A 55 -36.64 19.57 29.81
CA GLU A 55 -37.38 18.65 28.91
C GLU A 55 -37.86 19.30 27.60
N THR A 56 -37.92 20.64 27.51
CA THR A 56 -38.51 21.35 26.36
C THR A 56 -37.57 21.49 25.15
N ILE A 57 -36.24 21.48 25.37
CA ILE A 57 -35.25 21.70 24.28
C ILE A 57 -35.06 20.41 23.45
N ALA A 58 -35.14 19.24 24.08
CA ALA A 58 -35.01 17.96 23.38
C ALA A 58 -36.22 17.66 22.47
N LEU A 59 -37.44 18.06 22.86
CA LEU A 59 -38.64 17.86 22.06
C LEU A 59 -38.70 18.78 20.83
N LEU A 60 -38.16 20.01 20.91
CA LEU A 60 -38.17 20.95 19.79
C LEU A 60 -37.23 20.56 18.65
N MET A 61 -36.13 19.86 18.94
CA MET A 61 -35.15 19.43 17.92
C MET A 61 -35.60 18.16 17.16
N VAL A 62 -36.47 17.35 17.76
CA VAL A 62 -37.01 16.12 17.14
C VAL A 62 -38.16 16.44 16.18
N ASP A 63 -39.05 17.38 16.51
CA ASP A 63 -40.19 17.75 15.64
C ASP A 63 -39.78 18.49 14.35
N ILE A 64 -38.68 19.27 14.38
CA ILE A 64 -38.17 19.97 13.19
C ILE A 64 -37.57 18.98 12.18
N SER A 65 -36.98 17.88 12.68
CA SER A 65 -36.32 16.87 11.85
C SER A 65 -37.33 15.97 11.12
N PHE A 66 -38.48 15.68 11.74
CA PHE A 66 -39.52 14.81 11.15
C PHE A 66 -40.37 15.50 10.07
N HIS A 67 -40.57 16.82 10.17
CA HIS A 67 -41.38 17.57 9.21
C HIS A 67 -40.65 17.85 7.88
N LEU A 68 -39.31 17.93 7.89
CA LEU A 68 -38.50 18.16 6.69
C LEU A 68 -38.33 16.90 5.82
N TRP A 69 -38.45 15.70 6.39
CA TRP A 69 -38.33 14.44 5.63
C TRP A 69 -39.59 14.12 4.81
N SER A 70 -40.79 14.26 5.39
CA SER A 70 -42.02 13.80 4.70
C SER A 70 -42.42 14.63 3.45
N VAL A 71 -41.85 15.83 3.29
CA VAL A 71 -42.08 16.71 2.13
C VAL A 71 -41.15 16.38 0.95
N ALA A 72 -39.98 15.80 1.20
CA ALA A 72 -39.03 15.43 0.15
C ALA A 72 -39.44 14.14 -0.60
N GLU A 73 -40.08 13.20 0.08
CA GLU A 73 -40.37 11.88 -0.49
C GLU A 73 -41.57 11.86 -1.45
N ASN A 74 -42.58 12.71 -1.23
CA ASN A 74 -43.79 12.75 -2.05
C ASN A 74 -43.60 13.46 -3.41
N THR A 75 -42.52 14.24 -3.57
CA THR A 75 -42.25 14.97 -4.81
C THR A 75 -41.48 14.10 -5.83
N TRP A 76 -40.74 13.09 -5.37
CA TRP A 76 -39.91 12.26 -6.22
C TRP A 76 -40.67 11.10 -6.90
N ARG A 77 -41.73 10.57 -6.27
CA ARG A 77 -42.46 9.38 -6.77
C ARG A 77 -43.39 9.63 -7.98
N ASN A 78 -43.65 10.88 -8.37
CA ASN A 78 -44.65 11.20 -9.39
C ASN A 78 -44.12 11.78 -10.71
N ALA A 79 -42.81 11.92 -10.90
CA ALA A 79 -42.30 12.68 -12.05
C ALA A 79 -41.71 11.86 -13.22
N VAL A 80 -41.28 10.60 -13.06
CA VAL A 80 -40.51 9.95 -14.15
C VAL A 80 -40.85 8.46 -14.28
N LYS A 81 -42.04 8.17 -14.81
CA LYS A 81 -42.42 6.79 -15.19
C LYS A 81 -43.28 6.65 -16.45
N PRO A 82 -43.31 7.63 -17.36
CA PRO A 82 -43.47 7.24 -18.77
C PRO A 82 -42.85 8.24 -19.76
N LEU A 83 -41.65 7.98 -20.25
CA LEU A 83 -41.23 8.41 -21.59
C LEU A 83 -40.37 7.30 -22.21
N LEU A 84 -41.07 6.22 -22.53
CA LEU A 84 -40.61 5.17 -23.43
C LEU A 84 -40.35 5.76 -24.83
N GLY A 85 -39.22 5.38 -25.44
CA GLY A 85 -39.32 4.50 -26.60
C GLY A 85 -38.91 5.03 -27.99
N ARG A 86 -38.06 4.19 -28.61
CA ARG A 86 -37.98 3.82 -30.04
C ARG A 86 -37.41 4.86 -31.04
N ILE A 87 -36.32 4.50 -31.74
CA ILE A 87 -36.27 3.97 -33.13
C ILE A 87 -34.78 3.87 -33.57
N SER A 88 -34.50 2.85 -34.36
CA SER A 88 -33.20 2.40 -34.90
C SER A 88 -32.96 2.94 -36.34
N PRO A 89 -32.04 2.40 -37.18
CA PRO A 89 -30.69 2.93 -37.48
C PRO A 89 -30.49 3.25 -38.98
N GLN A 90 -29.35 3.81 -39.43
CA GLN A 90 -28.76 3.45 -40.74
C GLN A 90 -27.33 3.97 -41.04
N LYS A 91 -26.62 3.12 -41.78
CA LYS A 91 -25.21 3.10 -42.23
C LYS A 91 -24.91 4.00 -43.45
N GLN A 92 -23.64 4.41 -43.61
CA GLN A 92 -22.73 4.17 -44.78
C GLN A 92 -21.46 5.06 -44.60
N LYS A 93 -20.20 4.58 -44.56
CA LYS A 93 -19.29 3.86 -45.49
C LYS A 93 -18.46 4.80 -46.39
N LEU A 94 -17.19 4.40 -46.62
CA LEU A 94 -16.10 4.92 -47.48
C LEU A 94 -15.07 5.84 -46.76
N GLU A 95 -13.75 5.78 -46.98
CA GLU A 95 -12.79 4.78 -47.50
C GLU A 95 -11.42 5.49 -47.56
N SER A 96 -10.32 4.80 -47.24
CA SER A 96 -8.95 5.05 -47.75
C SER A 96 -8.25 6.36 -47.27
N SER A 97 -6.94 6.46 -47.04
CA SER A 97 -5.80 5.71 -47.55
C SER A 97 -4.52 6.01 -46.75
N SER A 98 -3.64 5.00 -46.76
CA SER A 98 -2.18 5.07 -47.01
C SER A 98 -1.22 5.74 -46.00
N SER A 99 -0.50 4.84 -45.31
CA SER A 99 0.97 4.70 -45.30
C SER A 99 1.83 5.94 -45.11
N ILE A 100 2.52 6.02 -43.97
CA ILE A 100 3.97 6.26 -43.90
C ILE A 100 4.52 5.40 -42.75
N GLU A 101 5.25 4.35 -43.12
CA GLU A 101 6.24 3.69 -42.26
C GLU A 101 7.54 4.52 -42.26
N GLU A 102 8.35 4.30 -41.22
CA GLU A 102 9.72 4.81 -40.97
C GLU A 102 9.85 6.06 -40.09
N ALA A 103 10.00 5.84 -38.78
CA ALA A 103 11.27 6.04 -38.05
C ALA A 103 11.04 5.89 -36.53
N TYR A 104 11.36 4.73 -35.97
CA TYR A 104 11.36 4.51 -34.51
C TYR A 104 12.73 4.04 -34.04
N LEU A 105 13.46 4.95 -33.40
CA LEU A 105 14.55 4.71 -32.46
C LEU A 105 14.16 5.47 -31.18
N PRO A 106 13.94 4.81 -30.03
CA PRO A 106 13.60 5.52 -28.81
C PRO A 106 14.85 6.12 -28.17
N PHE A 107 14.89 7.45 -28.14
CA PHE A 107 15.78 8.25 -27.30
C PHE A 107 15.44 8.00 -25.81
N PHE A 108 16.38 7.40 -25.07
CA PHE A 108 16.62 7.75 -23.68
C PHE A 108 17.75 8.78 -23.65
N GLY A 109 17.72 9.68 -22.65
CA GLY A 109 18.65 10.79 -22.56
C GLY A 109 20.11 10.34 -22.70
N GLU A 110 20.73 10.70 -23.83
CA GLU A 110 22.17 10.79 -23.88
C GLU A 110 22.64 11.82 -22.85
N PRO A 111 23.77 11.59 -22.17
CA PRO A 111 24.45 12.66 -21.47
C PRO A 111 24.77 13.73 -22.50
N LYS A 112 24.18 14.92 -22.37
CA LYS A 112 24.68 16.11 -23.08
C LYS A 112 26.04 16.49 -22.47
N ASN A 113 27.09 15.75 -22.85
CA ASN A 113 28.44 16.17 -23.22
C ASN A 113 29.41 14.95 -23.25
N THR A 114 30.03 14.74 -24.42
CA THR A 114 31.26 13.97 -24.69
C THR A 114 31.49 12.71 -23.85
N VAL A 115 30.81 11.63 -24.20
CA VAL A 115 31.30 10.27 -23.93
C VAL A 115 32.48 10.04 -24.88
N ASN A 116 33.67 9.72 -24.35
CA ASN A 116 34.76 9.22 -25.19
C ASN A 116 34.30 7.89 -25.83
N ASN A 117 34.67 7.62 -27.08
CA ASN A 117 34.28 6.39 -27.79
C ASN A 117 34.56 5.09 -27.00
N ASP A 118 35.50 5.12 -26.04
CA ASP A 118 35.92 3.97 -25.24
C ASP A 118 34.87 3.47 -24.22
N ASP A 119 33.94 4.32 -23.77
CA ASP A 119 32.89 3.94 -22.79
C ASP A 119 31.70 3.22 -23.46
N ALA A 120 31.39 3.58 -24.72
CA ALA A 120 30.32 2.95 -25.50
C ALA A 120 30.62 1.47 -25.80
N ASP A 121 31.90 1.13 -25.96
CA ASP A 121 32.37 -0.24 -26.20
C ASP A 121 32.14 -1.14 -24.98
N LEU A 122 32.31 -0.64 -23.75
CA LEU A 122 32.07 -1.46 -22.55
C LEU A 122 30.58 -1.73 -22.33
N PHE A 123 29.70 -0.73 -22.54
CA PHE A 123 28.25 -0.98 -22.48
C PHE A 123 27.79 -1.95 -23.58
N SER A 124 28.34 -1.83 -24.79
CA SER A 124 28.11 -2.78 -25.89
C SER A 124 28.59 -4.19 -25.51
N PHE A 125 29.76 -4.29 -24.87
CA PHE A 125 30.34 -5.54 -24.39
C PHE A 125 29.48 -6.20 -23.31
N VAL A 126 29.08 -5.47 -22.26
CA VAL A 126 28.19 -5.96 -21.21
C VAL A 126 26.86 -6.45 -21.80
N SER A 127 26.27 -5.69 -22.74
CA SER A 127 25.02 -6.06 -23.43
C SER A 127 25.15 -7.30 -24.31
N LYS A 128 26.29 -7.47 -25.00
CA LYS A 128 26.57 -8.65 -25.83
C LYS A 128 26.77 -9.90 -24.98
N ILE A 129 27.47 -9.79 -23.86
CA ILE A 129 27.75 -10.95 -22.98
C ILE A 129 26.52 -11.35 -22.18
N THR A 130 25.72 -10.41 -21.67
CA THR A 130 24.45 -10.74 -21.00
C THR A 130 23.50 -11.53 -21.88
N LYS A 131 23.56 -11.36 -23.21
CA LYS A 131 22.78 -12.16 -24.17
C LYS A 131 23.35 -13.56 -24.44
N GLN A 132 24.62 -13.81 -24.11
CA GLN A 132 25.33 -15.06 -24.45
C GLN A 132 25.45 -16.07 -23.30
N VAL A 133 25.19 -15.67 -22.05
CA VAL A 133 25.15 -16.60 -20.91
C VAL A 133 23.85 -17.41 -20.93
N SER A 134 23.85 -18.51 -21.69
CA SER A 134 22.77 -19.53 -21.72
C SER A 134 23.06 -20.67 -20.75
N PRO A 135 22.08 -21.22 -20.01
CA PRO A 135 22.32 -22.37 -19.14
C PRO A 135 22.34 -23.69 -19.92
N SER A 136 23.22 -24.60 -19.49
CA SER A 136 23.25 -26.00 -19.86
C SER A 136 21.93 -26.70 -19.53
N LYS A 137 21.32 -27.35 -20.52
CA LYS A 137 20.22 -28.31 -20.35
C LYS A 137 20.78 -29.61 -19.78
N ASP A 138 20.18 -30.11 -18.70
CA ASP A 138 19.85 -31.53 -18.49
C ASP A 138 19.31 -31.73 -17.06
N LEU A 139 18.00 -31.98 -16.93
CA LEU A 139 17.39 -32.70 -15.80
C LEU A 139 15.91 -32.98 -16.13
N GLU A 140 15.65 -34.18 -16.64
CA GLU A 140 14.30 -34.74 -16.75
C GLU A 140 13.80 -35.12 -15.35
N ILE A 141 12.67 -34.54 -14.93
CA ILE A 141 11.97 -34.89 -13.69
C ILE A 141 10.91 -35.95 -14.03
N PRO A 142 10.88 -37.10 -13.35
CA PRO A 142 9.86 -38.13 -13.59
C PRO A 142 8.52 -37.72 -12.96
N SER A 143 7.45 -37.86 -13.73
CA SER A 143 6.07 -37.66 -13.27
C SER A 143 5.67 -38.68 -12.18
N PRO A 144 5.02 -38.27 -11.07
CA PRO A 144 4.50 -39.22 -10.10
C PRO A 144 3.22 -39.88 -10.64
N GLY A 145 3.30 -41.20 -10.84
CA GLY A 145 2.15 -42.02 -11.22
C GLY A 145 1.12 -42.10 -10.09
N ILE A 146 -0.06 -41.56 -10.33
CA ILE A 146 -1.23 -41.69 -9.46
C ILE A 146 -1.73 -43.14 -9.54
N ARG A 147 -1.58 -43.90 -8.46
CA ARG A 147 -2.22 -45.22 -8.29
C ARG A 147 -3.66 -45.03 -7.81
N TYR A 148 -4.62 -45.34 -8.68
CA TYR A 148 -6.01 -45.58 -8.27
C TYR A 148 -6.11 -46.94 -7.56
N MET A 149 -6.53 -46.93 -6.30
CA MET A 149 -7.02 -48.11 -5.58
C MET A 149 -8.56 -48.12 -5.67
N PRO A 150 -9.21 -49.17 -6.22
CA PRO A 150 -10.65 -49.31 -6.14
C PRO A 150 -11.00 -50.06 -4.84
N GLY A 151 -11.38 -49.31 -3.81
CA GLY A 151 -12.10 -49.83 -2.65
C GLY A 151 -13.54 -49.34 -2.70
N SER A 152 -14.50 -50.25 -2.93
CA SER A 152 -15.92 -49.93 -2.87
C SER A 152 -16.33 -49.61 -1.42
N ILE A 153 -16.46 -48.32 -1.10
CA ILE A 153 -16.92 -47.84 0.20
C ILE A 153 -18.44 -47.67 0.14
N ASN A 154 -19.12 -48.22 1.14
CA ASN A 154 -20.54 -48.03 1.39
C ASN A 154 -20.80 -46.52 1.59
N THR A 155 -21.36 -45.84 0.59
CA THR A 155 -21.54 -44.38 0.66
C THR A 155 -22.66 -44.06 1.63
N SER A 156 -22.33 -43.36 2.74
CA SER A 156 -23.31 -42.81 3.68
C SER A 156 -24.49 -42.16 2.93
N PRO A 157 -25.75 -42.35 3.37
CA PRO A 157 -26.94 -41.72 2.78
C PRO A 157 -26.80 -40.21 2.56
N PHE A 158 -26.03 -39.52 3.41
CA PHE A 158 -25.75 -38.10 3.26
C PHE A 158 -24.91 -37.77 2.01
N LYS A 159 -23.90 -38.59 1.68
CA LYS A 159 -23.08 -38.39 0.47
C LYS A 159 -23.91 -38.53 -0.81
N GLN A 160 -24.93 -39.39 -0.80
CA GLN A 160 -25.89 -39.47 -1.90
C GLN A 160 -26.81 -38.25 -1.94
N ALA A 161 -27.39 -37.84 -0.79
CA ALA A 161 -28.26 -36.68 -0.71
C ALA A 161 -27.56 -35.37 -1.14
N ILE A 162 -26.27 -35.21 -0.83
CA ILE A 162 -25.47 -34.08 -1.30
C ILE A 162 -25.34 -34.11 -2.83
N LYS A 163 -25.03 -35.27 -3.43
CA LYS A 163 -24.92 -35.39 -4.89
C LYS A 163 -26.21 -35.05 -5.63
N GLU A 164 -27.37 -35.20 -4.98
CA GLU A 164 -28.69 -34.87 -5.51
C GLU A 164 -28.99 -33.37 -5.51
N LEU A 165 -28.22 -32.54 -4.79
CA LEU A 165 -28.36 -31.08 -4.83
C LEU A 165 -27.92 -30.53 -6.20
N SER A 166 -28.79 -29.79 -6.87
CA SER A 166 -28.53 -29.23 -8.21
C SER A 166 -27.46 -28.13 -8.21
N SER A 167 -27.35 -27.37 -7.12
CA SER A 167 -26.36 -26.29 -6.99
C SER A 167 -24.99 -26.81 -6.60
N ILE A 168 -23.96 -26.38 -7.35
CA ILE A 168 -22.55 -26.67 -7.04
C ILE A 168 -22.16 -26.02 -5.71
N SER A 169 -22.52 -24.76 -5.49
CA SER A 169 -22.13 -24.04 -4.27
C SER A 169 -22.76 -24.63 -3.00
N LEU A 170 -24.01 -25.09 -3.06
CA LEU A 170 -24.63 -25.80 -1.93
C LEU A 170 -23.97 -27.16 -1.70
N ARG A 171 -23.61 -27.87 -2.77
CA ARG A 171 -22.88 -29.15 -2.63
C ARG A 171 -21.55 -28.96 -1.93
N GLU A 172 -20.79 -27.94 -2.30
CA GLU A 172 -19.53 -27.59 -1.64
C GLU A 172 -19.75 -27.32 -0.15
N GLN A 173 -20.67 -26.42 0.20
CA GLN A 173 -20.94 -26.04 1.60
C GLN A 173 -21.43 -27.22 2.46
N VAL A 174 -22.40 -27.99 1.98
CA VAL A 174 -22.91 -29.15 2.74
C VAL A 174 -21.85 -30.27 2.82
N SER A 175 -20.92 -30.36 1.85
CA SER A 175 -19.78 -31.28 1.94
C SER A 175 -18.77 -30.84 3.01
N SER A 176 -18.52 -29.54 3.14
CA SER A 176 -17.70 -29.00 4.24
C SER A 176 -18.33 -29.29 5.60
N LEU A 177 -19.64 -29.05 5.75
CA LEU A 177 -20.36 -29.42 6.97
C LEU A 177 -20.27 -30.92 7.27
N LEU A 178 -20.41 -31.77 6.25
CA LEU A 178 -20.27 -33.22 6.42
C LEU A 178 -18.87 -33.60 6.91
N SER A 179 -17.82 -32.99 6.35
CA SER A 179 -16.44 -33.22 6.79
C SER A 179 -16.21 -32.78 8.23
N LEU A 180 -16.85 -31.69 8.64
CA LEU A 180 -16.84 -31.23 10.03
C LEU A 180 -17.52 -32.25 10.95
N CYS A 181 -18.72 -32.72 10.58
CA CYS A 181 -19.42 -33.77 11.34
C CYS A 181 -18.58 -35.06 11.47
N GLU A 182 -17.91 -35.49 10.39
CA GLU A 182 -17.02 -36.66 10.40
C GLU A 182 -15.79 -36.46 11.30
N THR A 183 -15.40 -35.21 11.63
CA THR A 183 -14.27 -34.90 12.51
C THR A 183 -14.66 -34.94 13.99
N HIS A 184 -15.88 -34.49 14.34
CA HIS A 184 -16.35 -34.44 15.74
C HIS A 184 -17.05 -35.72 16.21
N GLY A 185 -17.51 -36.60 15.30
CA GLY A 185 -18.15 -37.86 15.66
C GLY A 185 -18.43 -38.78 14.47
N ASP A 186 -18.99 -39.96 14.74
CA ASP A 186 -19.56 -40.79 13.68
C ASP A 186 -20.82 -40.11 13.11
N LEU A 187 -21.15 -40.34 11.84
CA LEU A 187 -22.40 -39.84 11.25
C LEU A 187 -23.64 -40.52 11.86
N GLU A 188 -23.43 -41.63 12.58
CA GLU A 188 -24.45 -42.28 13.43
C GLU A 188 -24.69 -41.55 14.76
N ASP A 189 -23.81 -40.61 15.14
CA ASP A 189 -24.04 -39.73 16.28
C ASP A 189 -25.28 -38.86 16.07
N GLU A 190 -26.09 -38.74 17.11
CA GLU A 190 -27.38 -38.05 17.06
C GLU A 190 -27.21 -36.59 16.61
N GLN A 191 -26.16 -35.91 17.11
CA GLN A 191 -25.88 -34.50 16.82
C GLN A 191 -25.46 -34.32 15.36
N SER A 192 -24.47 -35.10 14.90
CA SER A 192 -24.01 -35.09 13.50
C SER A 192 -25.15 -35.36 12.51
N SER A 193 -25.96 -36.39 12.78
CA SER A 193 -27.11 -36.72 11.93
C SER A 193 -28.17 -35.61 11.95
N LYS A 194 -28.44 -34.98 13.11
CA LYS A 194 -29.38 -33.88 13.27
C LYS A 194 -28.95 -32.66 12.45
N MET A 195 -27.68 -32.25 12.54
CA MET A 195 -27.11 -31.15 11.76
C MET A 195 -27.21 -31.40 10.25
N MET A 196 -26.79 -32.58 9.79
CA MET A 196 -26.85 -32.93 8.37
C MET A 196 -28.29 -32.97 7.82
N LYS A 197 -29.24 -33.51 8.61
CA LYS A 197 -30.66 -33.52 8.24
C LYS A 197 -31.22 -32.10 8.15
N PHE A 198 -30.90 -31.24 9.10
CA PHE A 198 -31.33 -29.84 9.10
C PHE A 198 -30.78 -29.10 7.86
N ALA A 199 -29.47 -29.18 7.62
CA ALA A 199 -28.83 -28.52 6.48
C ALA A 199 -29.41 -28.98 5.12
N LEU A 200 -29.62 -30.29 4.94
CA LEU A 200 -30.24 -30.84 3.74
C LEU A 200 -31.70 -30.41 3.60
N SER A 201 -32.44 -30.28 4.70
CA SER A 201 -33.81 -29.76 4.70
C SER A 201 -33.85 -28.32 4.18
N VAL A 202 -33.02 -27.44 4.76
CA VAL A 202 -32.87 -26.03 4.32
C VAL A 202 -32.52 -25.95 2.83
N CYS A 203 -31.54 -26.74 2.37
CA CYS A 203 -31.12 -26.76 0.97
C CYS A 203 -32.23 -27.24 0.02
N ARG A 204 -32.97 -28.29 0.39
CA ARG A 204 -34.07 -28.82 -0.43
C ARG A 204 -35.21 -27.82 -0.56
N THR A 205 -35.53 -27.10 0.52
CA THR A 205 -36.57 -26.05 0.46
C THR A 205 -36.14 -24.88 -0.42
N ALA A 206 -34.87 -24.45 -0.34
CA ALA A 206 -34.36 -23.42 -1.24
C ALA A 206 -34.40 -23.82 -2.72
N ILE A 207 -34.08 -25.09 -3.03
CA ILE A 207 -34.11 -25.63 -4.40
C ILE A 207 -35.54 -25.79 -4.92
N SER A 208 -36.49 -26.23 -4.06
CA SER A 208 -37.87 -26.45 -4.50
C SER A 208 -38.63 -25.16 -4.77
N GLY A 209 -38.14 -24.02 -4.24
CA GLY A 209 -38.81 -22.72 -4.30
C GLY A 209 -40.17 -22.73 -3.59
N GLN A 210 -40.49 -23.78 -2.83
CA GLN A 210 -41.71 -23.85 -2.04
C GLN A 210 -41.53 -22.95 -0.81
N ALA A 211 -42.56 -22.15 -0.54
CA ALA A 211 -42.62 -21.37 0.69
C ALA A 211 -42.53 -22.31 1.89
N PHE A 212 -41.70 -21.92 2.85
CA PHE A 212 -41.44 -22.67 4.06
C PHE A 212 -42.67 -22.52 4.98
N HIS A 213 -43.60 -23.48 4.94
CA HIS A 213 -44.85 -23.43 5.72
C HIS A 213 -45.71 -22.16 5.47
N GLU A 214 -46.92 -22.11 6.02
CA GLU A 214 -47.85 -20.98 5.85
C GLU A 214 -47.39 -19.68 6.58
N THR A 215 -46.32 -19.76 7.38
CA THR A 215 -45.84 -18.69 8.28
C THR A 215 -44.70 -17.83 7.73
N LEU A 216 -43.78 -18.37 6.93
CA LEU A 216 -42.77 -17.56 6.24
C LEU A 216 -43.40 -16.91 5.01
N THR A 217 -43.99 -15.74 5.24
CA THR A 217 -44.77 -15.00 4.24
C THR A 217 -44.01 -14.65 2.95
N LYS A 218 -42.67 -14.74 2.91
CA LYS A 218 -41.86 -14.68 1.68
C LYS A 218 -40.54 -15.46 1.83
N VAL A 219 -40.28 -16.39 0.90
CA VAL A 219 -38.91 -16.86 0.61
C VAL A 219 -38.15 -15.68 -0.02
N PRO A 220 -36.90 -15.39 0.37
CA PRO A 220 -36.11 -14.33 -0.26
C PRO A 220 -36.01 -14.52 -1.78
N GLU A 221 -35.91 -13.42 -2.55
CA GLU A 221 -35.77 -13.47 -4.02
C GLU A 221 -34.55 -14.30 -4.48
N ASN A 222 -33.61 -14.59 -3.58
CA ASN A 222 -32.48 -15.49 -3.80
C ASN A 222 -32.43 -16.63 -2.75
N SER A 223 -33.38 -17.57 -2.82
CA SER A 223 -33.49 -18.71 -1.90
C SER A 223 -32.21 -19.55 -1.77
N MET A 224 -31.45 -19.66 -2.85
CA MET A 224 -30.21 -20.44 -2.93
C MET A 224 -29.10 -19.80 -2.11
N LEU A 225 -28.98 -18.48 -2.20
CA LEU A 225 -28.04 -17.70 -1.41
C LEU A 225 -28.34 -17.82 0.09
N TRP A 226 -29.62 -17.68 0.45
CA TRP A 226 -30.09 -17.81 1.83
C TRP A 226 -29.75 -19.19 2.43
N ALA A 227 -30.03 -20.29 1.72
CA ALA A 227 -29.67 -21.62 2.22
C ALA A 227 -28.15 -21.80 2.37
N ARG A 228 -27.37 -21.26 1.44
CA ARG A 228 -25.90 -21.28 1.49
C ARG A 228 -25.39 -20.57 2.74
N GLN A 229 -25.94 -19.40 3.04
CA GLN A 229 -25.62 -18.58 4.20
C GLN A 229 -25.96 -19.29 5.52
N ILE A 230 -27.12 -19.96 5.61
CA ILE A 230 -27.49 -20.74 6.80
C ILE A 230 -26.50 -21.87 7.03
N VAL A 231 -26.21 -22.69 6.00
CA VAL A 231 -25.24 -23.80 6.14
C VAL A 231 -23.87 -23.27 6.55
N ALA A 232 -23.44 -22.14 6.01
CA ALA A 232 -22.19 -21.50 6.39
C ALA A 232 -22.17 -21.01 7.84
N ALA A 233 -23.27 -20.44 8.34
CA ALA A 233 -23.42 -20.07 9.74
C ALA A 233 -23.38 -21.30 10.66
N MET A 234 -24.01 -22.42 10.25
CA MET A 234 -23.95 -23.68 10.99
C MET A 234 -22.51 -24.20 11.10
N ILE A 235 -21.74 -24.17 10.00
CA ILE A 235 -20.32 -24.59 9.99
C ILE A 235 -19.52 -23.74 10.97
N PHE A 236 -19.66 -22.41 10.91
CA PHE A 236 -18.90 -21.50 11.76
C PHE A 236 -19.24 -21.61 13.24
N LEU A 237 -20.53 -21.76 13.58
CA LEU A 237 -20.95 -21.96 14.97
C LEU A 237 -20.51 -23.34 15.49
N ALA A 238 -20.58 -24.38 14.66
CA ALA A 238 -20.11 -25.73 15.01
C ALA A 238 -18.60 -25.77 15.26
N ASP A 239 -17.80 -25.08 14.44
CA ASP A 239 -16.34 -24.95 14.62
C ASP A 239 -15.99 -24.29 15.97
N ARG A 240 -16.84 -23.39 16.47
CA ARG A 240 -16.59 -22.71 17.75
C ARG A 240 -17.08 -23.50 18.95
N ASP A 241 -18.27 -24.08 18.86
CA ASP A 241 -18.91 -24.82 19.93
C ASP A 241 -19.88 -25.87 19.35
N TRP A 242 -19.33 -27.07 19.11
CA TRP A 242 -20.03 -28.19 18.52
C TRP A 242 -21.30 -28.60 19.29
N GLU A 243 -21.20 -28.70 20.62
CA GLU A 243 -22.31 -29.12 21.46
C GLU A 243 -23.44 -28.08 21.44
N ARG A 244 -23.08 -26.81 21.64
CA ARG A 244 -24.03 -25.69 21.60
C ARG A 244 -24.75 -25.61 20.27
N MET A 245 -24.04 -25.79 19.16
CA MET A 245 -24.63 -25.73 17.82
C MET A 245 -25.71 -26.80 17.61
N SER A 246 -25.51 -28.03 18.12
CA SER A 246 -26.53 -29.08 18.08
C SER A 246 -27.79 -28.71 18.87
N ASP A 247 -27.64 -28.00 19.99
CA ASP A 247 -28.76 -27.55 20.84
C ASP A 247 -29.61 -26.45 20.18
N LEU A 248 -29.04 -25.68 19.25
CA LEU A 248 -29.77 -24.64 18.50
C LEU A 248 -30.73 -25.21 17.46
N LEU A 249 -30.58 -26.49 17.10
CA LEU A 249 -31.37 -27.11 16.05
C LEU A 249 -32.58 -27.83 16.62
N ASP A 250 -33.72 -27.66 15.98
CA ASP A 250 -34.94 -28.43 16.19
C ASP A 250 -35.49 -28.84 14.82
N LEU A 251 -35.50 -30.15 14.54
CA LEU A 251 -35.99 -30.68 13.27
C LEU A 251 -37.51 -30.54 13.14
N GLU A 252 -38.23 -30.36 14.25
CA GLU A 252 -39.68 -30.14 14.25
C GLU A 252 -40.04 -28.67 14.02
N SER A 253 -39.11 -27.74 14.28
CA SER A 253 -39.32 -26.30 14.17
C SER A 253 -38.11 -25.61 13.52
N VAL A 254 -38.06 -25.66 12.19
CA VAL A 254 -36.95 -25.05 11.44
C VAL A 254 -36.91 -23.53 11.62
N ASP A 255 -38.05 -22.84 11.59
CA ASP A 255 -38.11 -21.38 11.79
C ASP A 255 -37.51 -20.96 13.12
N PHE A 256 -37.86 -21.65 14.21
CA PHE A 256 -37.30 -21.41 15.53
C PHE A 256 -35.78 -21.66 15.57
N SER A 257 -35.32 -22.71 14.91
CA SER A 257 -33.88 -23.01 14.79
C SER A 257 -33.14 -21.91 14.05
N LEU A 258 -33.74 -21.37 12.97
CA LEU A 258 -33.14 -20.28 12.19
C LEU A 258 -33.02 -18.99 13.01
N ASP A 259 -34.04 -18.66 13.79
CA ASP A 259 -34.01 -17.51 14.72
C ASP A 259 -32.90 -17.69 15.77
N LEU A 260 -32.79 -18.89 16.35
CA LEU A 260 -31.74 -19.21 17.32
C LEU A 260 -30.33 -19.14 16.70
N LEU A 261 -30.15 -19.68 15.49
CA LEU A 261 -28.87 -19.62 14.77
C LEU A 261 -28.46 -18.19 14.46
N HIS A 262 -29.40 -17.39 13.97
CA HIS A 262 -29.13 -15.98 13.67
C HIS A 262 -28.80 -15.20 14.95
N GLY A 263 -29.52 -15.46 16.04
CA GLY A 263 -29.24 -14.86 17.35
C GLY A 263 -27.84 -15.18 17.89
N GLU A 264 -27.41 -16.45 17.83
CA GLU A 264 -26.07 -16.84 18.28
C GLU A 264 -24.97 -16.31 17.35
N LEU A 265 -25.20 -16.28 16.03
CA LEU A 265 -24.27 -15.67 15.08
C LEU A 265 -24.07 -14.17 15.36
N ASN A 266 -25.18 -13.44 15.55
CA ASN A 266 -25.14 -12.00 15.84
C ASN A 266 -24.40 -11.71 17.15
N LYS A 267 -24.59 -12.53 18.18
CA LYS A 267 -23.87 -12.41 19.44
C LYS A 267 -22.35 -12.52 19.25
N VAL A 268 -21.89 -13.50 18.46
CA VAL A 268 -20.47 -13.63 18.13
C VAL A 268 -19.94 -12.40 17.37
N PHE A 269 -20.75 -11.85 16.47
CA PHE A 269 -20.41 -10.65 15.72
C PHE A 269 -20.32 -9.43 16.64
N GLU A 270 -21.26 -9.25 17.58
CA GLU A 270 -21.24 -8.19 18.59
C GLU A 270 -20.00 -8.25 19.48
N GLU A 271 -19.56 -9.45 19.88
CA GLU A 271 -18.31 -9.67 20.61
C GLU A 271 -17.10 -9.15 19.81
N ILE A 272 -16.98 -9.55 18.53
CA ILE A 272 -15.91 -9.09 17.64
C ILE A 272 -15.95 -7.57 17.45
N GLN A 273 -17.14 -6.99 17.26
CA GLN A 273 -17.31 -5.55 17.09
C GLN A 273 -16.85 -4.79 18.35
N THR A 274 -17.17 -5.31 19.53
CA THR A 274 -16.74 -4.75 20.81
C THR A 274 -15.22 -4.78 20.94
N GLU A 275 -14.59 -5.89 20.60
CA GLU A 275 -13.12 -6.00 20.58
C GLU A 275 -12.47 -5.02 19.61
N LEU A 276 -13.00 -4.89 18.40
CA LEU A 276 -12.52 -3.93 17.39
C LEU A 276 -12.69 -2.48 17.86
N GLN A 277 -13.80 -2.16 18.54
CA GLN A 277 -14.03 -0.83 19.09
C GLN A 277 -13.02 -0.49 20.18
N VAL A 278 -12.77 -1.40 21.12
CA VAL A 278 -11.73 -1.24 22.17
C VAL A 278 -10.35 -1.09 21.56
N TYR A 279 -10.05 -1.91 20.54
CA TYR A 279 -8.79 -1.86 19.79
C TYR A 279 -8.59 -0.48 19.12
N SER A 280 -9.61 0.04 18.42
CA SER A 280 -9.58 1.38 17.80
C SER A 280 -9.39 2.48 18.83
N GLN A 281 -10.20 2.47 19.90
CA GLN A 281 -10.17 3.49 20.95
C GLN A 281 -8.80 3.57 21.63
N THR A 282 -8.12 2.43 21.80
CA THR A 282 -6.80 2.40 22.42
C THR A 282 -5.71 2.99 21.51
N HIS A 283 -5.78 2.74 20.20
CA HIS A 283 -4.93 3.42 19.22
C HIS A 283 -5.16 4.93 19.24
N ASP A 284 -6.42 5.37 19.17
CA ASP A 284 -6.80 6.80 19.22
C ASP A 284 -6.28 7.49 20.49
N ALA A 285 -6.47 6.86 21.65
CA ALA A 285 -6.04 7.41 22.93
C ALA A 285 -4.52 7.60 23.02
N SER A 286 -3.75 6.72 22.40
CA SER A 286 -2.28 6.82 22.38
C SER A 286 -1.75 7.81 21.33
N GLY A 287 -2.45 7.93 20.20
CA GLY A 287 -2.02 8.67 19.03
C GLY A 287 -0.71 8.16 18.41
N LEU A 288 -0.23 6.95 18.74
CA LEU A 288 1.03 6.41 18.24
C LEU A 288 0.90 5.92 16.79
N GLN A 289 -0.15 5.14 16.55
CA GLN A 289 -0.49 4.54 15.26
C GLN A 289 -1.89 5.01 14.81
N ASP A 290 -2.16 4.91 13.51
CA ASP A 290 -3.44 5.29 12.93
C ASP A 290 -4.50 4.21 13.24
N SER A 291 -5.51 4.59 14.02
CA SER A 291 -6.56 3.69 14.54
C SER A 291 -7.41 3.08 13.44
N SER A 292 -7.81 3.89 12.45
CA SER A 292 -8.59 3.44 11.30
C SER A 292 -7.86 2.38 10.49
N ARG A 293 -6.58 2.61 10.17
CA ARG A 293 -5.73 1.64 9.45
C ARG A 293 -5.53 0.37 10.26
N ALA A 294 -5.26 0.50 11.56
CA ALA A 294 -5.08 -0.64 12.43
C ALA A 294 -6.35 -1.50 12.51
N THR A 295 -7.50 -0.84 12.66
CA THR A 295 -8.81 -1.50 12.73
C THR A 295 -9.16 -2.17 11.40
N ALA A 296 -8.91 -1.52 10.26
CA ALA A 296 -9.14 -2.10 8.95
C ALA A 296 -8.30 -3.36 8.71
N ASN A 297 -7.02 -3.34 9.10
CA ASN A 297 -6.15 -4.50 9.02
C ASN A 297 -6.63 -5.63 9.95
N LYS A 298 -7.05 -5.29 11.18
CA LYS A 298 -7.61 -6.24 12.14
C LYS A 298 -8.92 -6.87 11.65
N LYS A 299 -9.81 -6.10 10.99
CA LYS A 299 -11.01 -6.63 10.32
C LYS A 299 -10.67 -7.71 9.28
N CYS A 300 -9.61 -7.53 8.50
CA CYS A 300 -9.18 -8.54 7.53
C CYS A 300 -8.74 -9.85 8.21
N ILE A 301 -8.07 -9.76 9.35
CA ILE A 301 -7.66 -10.93 10.14
C ILE A 301 -8.88 -11.63 10.75
N GLU A 302 -9.82 -10.89 11.34
CA GLU A 302 -11.04 -11.49 11.91
C GLU A 302 -11.93 -12.10 10.82
N ALA A 303 -12.09 -11.43 9.67
CA ALA A 303 -12.77 -12.00 8.50
C ALA A 303 -12.11 -13.32 8.05
N ALA A 304 -10.77 -13.38 8.00
CA ALA A 304 -10.07 -14.61 7.63
C ALA A 304 -10.27 -15.74 8.65
N LYS A 305 -10.31 -15.44 9.95
CA LYS A 305 -10.63 -16.43 10.99
C LYS A 305 -12.04 -16.97 10.87
N MET A 306 -13.00 -16.15 10.46
CA MET A 306 -14.39 -16.56 10.23
C MET A 306 -14.54 -17.39 8.96
N LEU A 307 -13.77 -17.08 7.92
CA LEU A 307 -13.83 -17.78 6.62
C LEU A 307 -13.09 -19.11 6.59
N ILE A 308 -12.04 -19.29 7.39
CA ILE A 308 -11.26 -20.54 7.41
C ILE A 308 -11.74 -21.43 8.56
N THR A 309 -12.31 -22.59 8.21
CA THR A 309 -12.79 -23.60 9.17
C THR A 309 -11.64 -24.24 9.95
N GLU A 310 -11.93 -24.99 11.01
CA GLU A 310 -10.88 -25.70 11.76
C GLU A 310 -10.12 -26.73 10.90
N GLN A 311 -10.79 -27.31 9.89
CA GLN A 311 -10.18 -28.23 8.90
C GLN A 311 -9.37 -27.48 7.82
N GLY A 312 -9.37 -26.14 7.87
CA GLY A 312 -8.67 -25.27 6.94
C GLY A 312 -9.37 -25.09 5.59
N THR A 313 -10.66 -25.41 5.47
CA THR A 313 -11.44 -25.16 4.24
C THR A 313 -12.03 -23.76 4.22
N VAL A 314 -12.37 -23.23 3.04
CA VAL A 314 -12.96 -21.89 2.91
C VAL A 314 -14.48 -21.96 3.04
N ASN A 315 -15.02 -21.44 4.14
CA ASN A 315 -16.44 -21.23 4.38
C ASN A 315 -17.00 -20.00 3.63
N PHE A 316 -16.94 -20.05 2.30
CA PHE A 316 -17.29 -18.91 1.44
C PHE A 316 -18.75 -18.46 1.52
N GLY A 317 -19.66 -19.28 2.05
CA GLY A 317 -21.05 -18.89 2.27
C GLY A 317 -21.23 -17.81 3.34
N LEU A 318 -20.24 -17.60 4.22
CA LEU A 318 -20.20 -16.50 5.18
C LEU A 318 -19.77 -15.16 4.58
N ALA A 319 -19.21 -15.14 3.37
CA ALA A 319 -18.59 -13.93 2.80
C ALA A 319 -19.56 -12.74 2.76
N GLU A 320 -20.84 -12.98 2.50
CA GLU A 320 -21.86 -11.93 2.49
C GLU A 320 -22.26 -11.45 3.89
N TYR A 321 -22.37 -12.35 4.88
CA TYR A 321 -22.59 -11.93 6.28
C TYR A 321 -21.44 -11.06 6.78
N ILE A 322 -20.20 -11.48 6.52
CA ILE A 322 -19.00 -10.74 6.89
C ILE A 322 -18.98 -9.36 6.21
N ARG A 323 -19.41 -9.30 4.95
CA ARG A 323 -19.53 -8.05 4.19
C ARG A 323 -20.52 -7.09 4.85
N HIS A 324 -21.75 -7.52 5.11
CA HIS A 324 -22.78 -6.69 5.75
C HIS A 324 -22.40 -6.30 7.19
N PHE A 325 -21.65 -7.16 7.88
CA PHE A 325 -21.20 -6.89 9.24
C PHE A 325 -20.08 -5.85 9.30
N PHE A 326 -19.05 -5.98 8.46
CA PHE A 326 -17.90 -5.08 8.50
C PHE A 326 -18.03 -3.83 7.63
N LEU A 327 -18.89 -3.87 6.61
CA LEU A 327 -19.09 -2.82 5.63
C LEU A 327 -20.54 -2.33 5.70
N ASN A 328 -20.72 -1.00 5.72
CA ASN A 328 -22.04 -0.39 5.67
C ASN A 328 -22.58 -0.40 4.23
N ASP A 329 -23.73 -1.03 3.97
CA ASP A 329 -24.33 -1.11 2.63
C ASP A 329 -24.76 0.26 2.07
N GLU A 330 -24.93 1.27 2.94
CA GLU A 330 -25.29 2.63 2.52
C GLU A 330 -24.09 3.47 2.06
N GLU A 331 -22.87 3.02 2.33
CA GLU A 331 -21.64 3.73 1.98
C GLU A 331 -21.03 3.18 0.69
N LYS A 332 -20.68 4.06 -0.26
CA LYS A 332 -19.76 3.66 -1.33
C LYS A 332 -18.46 3.22 -0.68
N TYR A 333 -18.01 1.99 -0.92
CA TYR A 333 -16.79 1.49 -0.31
C TYR A 333 -15.60 2.37 -0.72
N LEU A 334 -15.02 3.06 0.26
CA LEU A 334 -13.81 3.88 0.15
C LEU A 334 -12.63 3.13 0.78
N ASN A 335 -11.40 3.46 0.35
CA ASN A 335 -10.17 3.00 1.02
C ASN A 335 -10.06 1.48 1.24
N HIS A 336 -9.70 1.10 2.47
CA HIS A 336 -9.55 -0.27 2.94
C HIS A 336 -10.80 -1.14 2.71
N ASN A 337 -12.00 -0.55 2.73
CA ASN A 337 -13.24 -1.29 2.56
C ASN A 337 -13.37 -1.86 1.13
N LYS A 338 -12.78 -1.20 0.12
CA LYS A 338 -12.76 -1.70 -1.27
C LYS A 338 -12.03 -3.04 -1.37
N SER A 339 -10.86 -3.15 -0.73
CA SER A 339 -10.04 -4.37 -0.75
C SER A 339 -10.73 -5.52 -0.03
N LEU A 340 -11.32 -5.26 1.15
CA LEU A 340 -12.09 -6.26 1.90
C LEU A 340 -13.30 -6.75 1.10
N PHE A 341 -14.09 -5.83 0.55
CA PHE A 341 -15.23 -6.15 -0.30
C PHE A 341 -14.82 -7.03 -1.50
N TYR A 342 -13.81 -6.60 -2.25
CA TYR A 342 -13.39 -7.29 -3.46
C TYR A 342 -12.83 -8.69 -3.14
N GLY A 343 -12.02 -8.83 -2.09
CA GLY A 343 -11.51 -10.13 -1.65
C GLY A 343 -12.64 -11.09 -1.25
N LEU A 344 -13.63 -10.61 -0.49
CA LEU A 344 -14.81 -11.41 -0.12
C LEU A 344 -15.63 -11.84 -1.32
N LYS A 345 -15.91 -10.91 -2.26
CA LYS A 345 -16.62 -11.18 -3.51
C LYS A 345 -15.89 -12.27 -4.32
N MET A 346 -14.59 -12.14 -4.48
CA MET A 346 -13.80 -13.07 -5.28
C MET A 346 -13.69 -14.46 -4.64
N LEU A 347 -13.57 -14.55 -3.31
CA LEU A 347 -13.61 -15.83 -2.60
C LEU A 347 -14.97 -16.52 -2.72
N GLU A 348 -16.07 -15.75 -2.82
CA GLU A 348 -17.40 -16.27 -3.05
C GLU A 348 -17.56 -16.84 -4.47
N GLU A 349 -17.09 -16.10 -5.47
CA GLU A 349 -17.30 -16.38 -6.90
C GLU A 349 -16.29 -17.38 -7.50
N SER A 350 -15.02 -17.34 -7.11
CA SER A 350 -13.94 -18.12 -7.74
C SER A 350 -13.61 -19.40 -6.96
N SER A 351 -14.07 -20.55 -7.47
CA SER A 351 -13.72 -21.87 -6.90
C SER A 351 -12.23 -22.19 -7.03
N ASP A 352 -11.56 -21.68 -8.07
CA ASP A 352 -10.15 -21.95 -8.29
C ASP A 352 -9.28 -21.15 -7.31
N LEU A 353 -9.66 -19.90 -7.01
CA LEU A 353 -9.04 -19.13 -5.94
C LEU A 353 -9.11 -19.88 -4.60
N ARG A 354 -10.28 -20.42 -4.24
CA ARG A 354 -10.46 -21.22 -3.02
C ARG A 354 -9.57 -22.46 -3.00
N LYS A 355 -9.49 -23.21 -4.10
CA LYS A 355 -8.60 -24.38 -4.20
C LYS A 355 -7.14 -24.02 -4.00
N VAL A 356 -6.69 -22.88 -4.52
CA VAL A 356 -5.31 -22.42 -4.29
C VAL A 356 -5.09 -22.11 -2.81
N VAL A 357 -6.01 -21.40 -2.15
CA VAL A 357 -5.95 -21.15 -0.70
C VAL A 357 -5.88 -22.47 0.08
N GLU A 358 -6.78 -23.41 -0.18
CA GLU A 358 -6.84 -24.70 0.52
C GLU A 358 -5.62 -25.57 0.24
N SER A 359 -4.87 -25.30 -0.83
CA SER A 359 -3.61 -25.99 -1.15
C SER A 359 -2.39 -25.42 -0.41
N ILE A 360 -2.54 -24.29 0.31
CA ILE A 360 -1.45 -23.69 1.09
C ILE A 360 -1.20 -24.57 2.32
N THR A 361 0.09 -24.84 2.54
CA THR A 361 0.60 -25.67 3.63
C THR A 361 1.61 -24.92 4.49
N VAL A 362 1.75 -25.35 5.74
CA VAL A 362 2.75 -24.77 6.64
C VAL A 362 4.17 -25.10 6.17
N PRO A 363 5.14 -24.16 6.26
CA PRO A 363 6.55 -24.43 5.95
C PRO A 363 7.11 -25.62 6.71
N LYS A 364 8.00 -26.37 6.05
CA LYS A 364 8.71 -27.50 6.68
C LYS A 364 9.57 -27.10 7.88
N SER A 365 10.06 -25.86 7.92
CA SER A 365 10.93 -25.36 8.99
C SER A 365 10.16 -24.42 9.93
N GLU A 366 10.09 -24.79 11.21
CA GLU A 366 9.42 -24.00 12.26
C GLU A 366 10.05 -22.62 12.49
N PHE A 367 11.35 -22.52 12.23
CA PHE A 367 12.14 -21.28 12.36
C PHE A 367 12.27 -20.52 11.03
N SER A 368 11.43 -20.80 10.04
CA SER A 368 11.45 -20.07 8.76
C SER A 368 10.93 -18.63 8.94
N PRO A 369 11.41 -17.67 8.12
CA PRO A 369 10.87 -16.31 8.15
C PRO A 369 9.39 -16.28 7.80
N SER A 370 8.92 -17.24 6.99
CA SER A 370 7.51 -17.39 6.63
C SER A 370 6.62 -17.75 7.82
N GLN A 371 7.05 -18.66 8.69
CA GLN A 371 6.30 -18.92 9.92
C GLN A 371 6.33 -17.71 10.86
N GLU A 372 7.47 -16.99 10.93
CA GLU A 372 7.55 -15.74 11.70
C GLU A 372 6.58 -14.67 11.16
N LEU A 373 6.52 -14.51 9.83
CA LEU A 373 5.56 -13.64 9.14
C LEU A 373 4.11 -13.98 9.53
N CYS A 374 3.73 -15.25 9.43
CA CYS A 374 2.38 -15.70 9.79
C CYS A 374 2.07 -15.51 11.29
N ARG A 375 3.02 -15.83 12.19
CA ARG A 375 2.86 -15.58 13.63
C ARG A 375 2.62 -14.10 13.91
N THR A 376 3.48 -13.23 13.38
CA THR A 376 3.37 -11.79 13.60
C THR A 376 2.05 -11.25 13.06
N LEU A 377 1.66 -11.63 11.84
CA LEU A 377 0.42 -11.19 11.23
C LEU A 377 -0.81 -11.60 12.06
N LEU A 378 -0.82 -12.82 12.60
CA LEU A 378 -1.93 -13.35 13.41
C LEU A 378 -1.86 -12.94 14.90
N GLY A 379 -0.82 -12.21 15.31
CA GLY A 379 -0.61 -11.78 16.70
C GLY A 379 -0.17 -12.89 17.64
N TYR A 380 0.48 -13.93 17.14
CA TYR A 380 1.00 -15.04 17.92
C TYR A 380 2.43 -14.80 18.42
N GLY A 381 2.75 -15.37 19.59
CA GLY A 381 4.11 -15.39 20.11
C GLY A 381 5.06 -16.31 19.32
N PRO A 382 6.39 -16.15 19.46
CA PRO A 382 7.39 -16.85 18.65
C PRO A 382 7.36 -18.37 18.79
N ASN A 383 6.79 -18.89 19.89
CA ASN A 383 6.74 -20.32 20.21
C ASN A 383 5.45 -21.01 19.76
N LYS A 384 4.47 -20.29 19.20
CA LYS A 384 3.24 -20.89 18.69
C LYS A 384 3.56 -21.77 17.48
N VAL A 385 3.26 -23.06 17.57
CA VAL A 385 3.30 -23.97 16.43
C VAL A 385 2.12 -23.64 15.51
N LEU A 386 2.44 -23.37 14.24
CA LEU A 386 1.45 -23.07 13.21
C LEU A 386 1.00 -24.37 12.52
N ASP A 387 -0.25 -24.39 12.11
CA ASP A 387 -0.81 -25.42 11.24
C ASP A 387 -1.23 -24.84 9.87
N ASN A 388 -1.84 -25.68 9.03
CA ASN A 388 -2.34 -25.26 7.72
C ASN A 388 -3.47 -24.22 7.84
N THR A 389 -4.28 -24.30 8.90
CA THR A 389 -5.39 -23.38 9.15
C THR A 389 -4.85 -21.97 9.41
N ASP A 390 -3.80 -21.84 10.22
CA ASP A 390 -3.14 -20.57 10.52
C ASP A 390 -2.57 -19.91 9.25
N VAL A 391 -1.82 -20.65 8.43
CA VAL A 391 -1.20 -20.06 7.23
C VAL A 391 -2.23 -19.69 6.15
N ARG A 392 -3.35 -20.41 6.06
CA ARG A 392 -4.46 -20.08 5.17
C ARG A 392 -5.18 -18.80 5.62
N ARG A 393 -5.35 -18.61 6.93
CA ARG A 393 -5.87 -17.36 7.50
C ARG A 393 -4.98 -16.17 7.16
N ALA A 394 -3.66 -16.34 7.28
CA ALA A 394 -2.68 -15.32 6.89
C ALA A 394 -2.77 -14.97 5.39
N ALA A 395 -2.96 -15.97 4.52
CA ALA A 395 -3.10 -15.75 3.09
C ALA A 395 -4.40 -15.01 2.72
N ILE A 396 -5.54 -15.44 3.28
CA ILE A 396 -6.83 -14.79 3.04
C ILE A 396 -6.86 -13.36 3.59
N SER A 397 -6.32 -13.11 4.78
CA SER A 397 -6.27 -11.75 5.31
C SER A 397 -5.48 -10.82 4.38
N GLY A 398 -4.42 -11.33 3.74
CA GLY A 398 -3.66 -10.60 2.73
C GLY A 398 -4.47 -10.26 1.49
N LEU A 399 -5.29 -11.19 0.97
CA LEU A 399 -6.14 -10.94 -0.20
C LEU A 399 -7.18 -9.85 0.05
N MET A 400 -7.68 -9.76 1.28
CA MET A 400 -8.63 -8.73 1.72
C MET A 400 -7.94 -7.44 2.20
N GLY A 401 -6.62 -7.50 2.38
CA GLY A 401 -5.81 -6.41 2.91
C GLY A 401 -5.64 -5.27 1.92
N HIS A 402 -5.29 -4.10 2.46
CA HIS A 402 -5.12 -2.88 1.68
C HIS A 402 -3.65 -2.52 1.52
N LEU A 403 -3.13 -2.54 0.29
CA LEU A 403 -1.75 -2.18 -0.01
C LEU A 403 -1.63 -0.69 -0.34
N ARG A 404 -0.75 0.01 0.37
CA ARG A 404 -0.40 1.42 0.10
C ARG A 404 1.08 1.67 0.31
N GLN A 405 1.65 2.65 -0.39
CA GLN A 405 3.10 2.87 -0.42
C GLN A 405 3.65 3.27 0.97
N GLY A 406 2.97 4.18 1.66
CA GLY A 406 3.51 4.81 2.87
C GLY A 406 4.58 5.83 2.51
N ARG A 407 5.66 5.92 3.30
CA ARG A 407 6.81 6.78 2.97
C ARG A 407 7.96 6.02 2.30
N VAL A 408 7.74 4.78 1.90
CA VAL A 408 8.76 3.99 1.21
C VAL A 408 8.80 4.40 -0.26
N GLY A 409 9.98 4.57 -0.84
CA GLY A 409 10.21 4.89 -2.26
C GLY A 409 9.94 3.73 -3.22
N SER A 410 8.94 2.91 -2.95
CA SER A 410 8.60 1.67 -3.67
C SER A 410 7.49 1.86 -4.70
N CYS A 411 7.13 3.11 -5.05
CA CYS A 411 5.99 3.43 -5.92
C CYS A 411 5.91 2.55 -7.17
N PHE A 412 7.06 2.32 -7.82
CA PHE A 412 7.23 1.50 -9.03
C PHE A 412 6.81 0.02 -8.86
N ALA A 413 6.75 -0.49 -7.64
CA ALA A 413 6.25 -1.81 -7.30
C ALA A 413 4.88 -1.74 -6.61
N THR A 414 4.64 -0.75 -5.74
CA THR A 414 3.36 -0.60 -5.03
C THR A 414 2.19 -0.50 -5.99
N HIS A 415 2.27 0.34 -7.04
CA HIS A 415 1.15 0.50 -7.97
C HIS A 415 0.87 -0.78 -8.75
N VAL A 416 1.91 -1.61 -9.00
CA VAL A 416 1.78 -2.92 -9.65
C VAL A 416 1.06 -3.88 -8.71
N GLY A 417 1.49 -3.95 -7.46
CA GLY A 417 0.85 -4.78 -6.44
C GLY A 417 -0.62 -4.42 -6.22
N ILE A 418 -0.94 -3.12 -6.17
CA ILE A 418 -2.33 -2.63 -6.10
C ILE A 418 -3.10 -3.07 -7.37
N GLY A 419 -2.53 -2.87 -8.55
CA GLY A 419 -3.14 -3.30 -9.81
C GLY A 419 -3.44 -4.80 -9.83
N LEU A 420 -2.50 -5.64 -9.42
CA LEU A 420 -2.66 -7.10 -9.34
C LEU A 420 -3.74 -7.51 -8.34
N LEU A 421 -3.82 -6.86 -7.17
CA LEU A 421 -4.87 -7.12 -6.17
C LEU A 421 -6.28 -6.85 -6.72
N PHE A 422 -6.42 -5.91 -7.65
CA PHE A 422 -7.71 -5.59 -8.28
C PHE A 422 -7.84 -6.13 -9.71
N SER A 423 -7.00 -7.07 -10.15
CA SER A 423 -7.13 -7.59 -11.52
C SER A 423 -6.86 -9.09 -11.64
N THR A 424 -5.97 -9.66 -10.82
CA THR A 424 -5.52 -11.05 -10.94
C THR A 424 -5.28 -11.66 -9.55
N LEU A 425 -6.33 -11.86 -8.75
CA LEU A 425 -6.17 -12.39 -7.38
C LEU A 425 -5.62 -13.82 -7.35
N GLU A 426 -5.90 -14.64 -8.36
CA GLU A 426 -5.33 -15.99 -8.51
C GLU A 426 -3.79 -15.95 -8.55
N ARG A 427 -3.24 -14.95 -9.26
CA ARG A 427 -1.79 -14.72 -9.31
C ARG A 427 -1.27 -14.28 -7.95
N VAL A 428 -1.96 -13.35 -7.29
CA VAL A 428 -1.58 -12.85 -5.96
C VAL A 428 -1.58 -13.97 -4.92
N ILE A 429 -2.60 -14.83 -4.87
CA ILE A 429 -2.64 -15.93 -3.91
C ILE A 429 -1.59 -17.00 -4.22
N SER A 430 -1.23 -17.18 -5.50
CA SER A 430 -0.14 -18.07 -5.89
C SER A 430 1.22 -17.53 -5.41
N ASP A 431 1.40 -16.21 -5.39
CA ASP A 431 2.59 -15.58 -4.80
C ASP A 431 2.59 -15.72 -3.28
N PHE A 432 1.45 -15.46 -2.63
CA PHE A 432 1.32 -15.65 -1.18
C PHE A 432 1.60 -17.09 -0.77
N LYS A 433 1.13 -18.07 -1.55
CA LYS A 433 1.45 -19.47 -1.34
C LYS A 433 2.97 -19.70 -1.33
N GLN A 434 3.68 -19.22 -2.34
CA GLN A 434 5.14 -19.38 -2.42
C GLN A 434 5.87 -18.62 -1.29
N LEU A 435 5.44 -17.41 -0.95
CA LEU A 435 6.00 -16.67 0.19
C LEU A 435 5.79 -17.42 1.51
N ILE A 436 4.59 -17.93 1.72
CA ILE A 436 4.22 -18.67 2.93
C ILE A 436 4.96 -19.99 2.98
N GLU A 437 5.01 -20.79 1.91
CA GLU A 437 5.58 -22.14 1.91
C GLU A 437 7.12 -22.13 1.81
N ASP A 438 7.67 -21.28 0.95
CA ASP A 438 9.07 -21.31 0.52
C ASP A 438 9.89 -20.08 0.96
N GLY A 439 9.23 -19.00 1.42
CA GLY A 439 9.92 -17.76 1.81
C GLY A 439 10.35 -16.87 0.64
N ARG A 440 9.86 -17.17 -0.57
CA ARG A 440 10.27 -16.51 -1.81
C ARG A 440 9.22 -16.68 -2.89
N VAL A 441 9.29 -15.85 -3.93
CA VAL A 441 8.51 -16.01 -5.15
C VAL A 441 9.44 -16.40 -6.28
N SER A 442 9.06 -17.37 -7.09
CA SER A 442 9.83 -17.78 -8.26
C SER A 442 9.16 -17.32 -9.55
N ARG A 443 9.98 -16.98 -10.55
CA ARG A 443 9.56 -16.60 -11.90
C ARG A 443 10.42 -17.26 -12.94
N THR A 444 9.85 -17.51 -14.11
CA THR A 444 10.63 -17.92 -15.29
C THR A 444 10.76 -16.71 -16.21
N ILE A 445 11.97 -16.16 -16.29
CA ILE A 445 12.25 -14.92 -17.01
C ILE A 445 13.22 -15.26 -18.14
N PHE A 446 12.75 -15.23 -19.38
CA PHE A 446 13.52 -15.64 -20.57
C PHE A 446 14.13 -17.05 -20.43
N GLY A 447 13.33 -17.99 -19.91
CA GLY A 447 13.73 -19.38 -19.68
C GLY A 447 14.67 -19.59 -18.48
N GLN A 448 15.00 -18.55 -17.72
CA GLN A 448 15.77 -18.66 -16.49
C GLN A 448 14.85 -18.63 -15.27
N HIS A 449 15.03 -19.58 -14.35
CA HIS A 449 14.32 -19.61 -13.09
C HIS A 449 14.98 -18.66 -12.09
N ILE A 450 14.30 -17.57 -11.73
CA ILE A 450 14.80 -16.55 -10.81
C ILE A 450 13.95 -16.58 -9.55
N GLU A 451 14.61 -16.64 -8.39
CA GLU A 451 13.97 -16.61 -7.08
C GLU A 451 14.09 -15.20 -6.47
N PHE A 452 12.98 -14.71 -5.94
CA PHE A 452 12.86 -13.42 -5.26
C PHE A 452 12.47 -13.65 -3.81
N PRO A 453 13.45 -13.78 -2.91
CA PRO A 453 13.16 -13.98 -1.51
C PRO A 453 12.71 -12.69 -0.85
N PHE A 454 11.98 -12.86 0.25
CA PHE A 454 11.44 -11.72 0.96
C PHE A 454 12.29 -11.32 2.18
N LEU A 455 12.18 -10.05 2.58
CA LEU A 455 12.74 -9.53 3.81
C LEU A 455 11.62 -9.22 4.80
N MET A 456 11.81 -9.56 6.07
CA MET A 456 10.90 -9.20 7.17
C MET A 456 11.06 -7.72 7.54
N ARG A 457 10.67 -6.82 6.63
CA ARG A 457 10.81 -5.36 6.75
C ARG A 457 9.65 -4.62 6.08
N MET A 458 9.21 -3.49 6.64
CA MET A 458 8.00 -2.77 6.17
C MET A 458 8.09 -1.23 6.18
N SER A 459 9.23 -0.65 6.55
CA SER A 459 9.44 0.75 6.99
C SER A 459 9.46 0.88 8.51
N LEU A 460 10.17 1.91 8.99
CA LEU A 460 10.31 2.26 10.41
C LEU A 460 9.62 3.60 10.74
N ASP A 461 8.72 4.06 9.87
CA ASP A 461 8.12 5.40 9.94
C ASP A 461 7.45 5.68 11.28
N THR A 462 6.75 4.69 11.87
CA THR A 462 6.09 4.86 13.17
C THR A 462 7.02 4.48 14.32
N CYS A 463 7.98 3.58 14.10
CA CYS A 463 9.02 3.25 15.08
C CYS A 463 9.94 4.44 15.43
N ASP A 464 10.23 5.32 14.47
CA ASP A 464 11.08 6.50 14.66
C ASP A 464 10.33 7.72 15.24
N LYS A 465 9.02 7.60 15.48
CA LYS A 465 8.21 8.66 16.08
C LYS A 465 8.65 8.91 17.52
N LYS A 466 8.85 10.19 17.85
CA LYS A 466 9.15 10.63 19.22
C LYS A 466 7.89 10.59 20.09
N ILE A 467 8.04 10.03 21.29
CA ILE A 467 6.99 9.85 22.29
C ILE A 467 7.49 10.35 23.64
N ILE A 468 6.55 10.74 24.51
CA ILE A 468 6.86 11.05 25.91
C ILE A 468 6.59 9.79 26.72
N LEU A 469 7.63 9.24 27.35
CA LEU A 469 7.56 8.13 28.28
C LEU A 469 7.62 8.65 29.72
N ARG A 470 6.68 8.23 30.57
CA ARG A 470 6.61 8.61 31.99
C ARG A 470 7.07 7.48 32.90
N ARG A 471 7.42 7.81 34.16
CA ARG A 471 7.89 6.83 35.16
C ARG A 471 6.84 5.77 35.51
N ASP A 472 5.55 6.07 35.35
CA ASP A 472 4.45 5.13 35.53
C ASP A 472 4.18 4.25 34.30
N ALA A 473 5.11 4.21 33.34
CA ALA A 473 4.99 3.50 32.05
C ALA A 473 3.87 3.99 31.13
N SER A 474 3.30 5.18 31.40
CA SER A 474 2.30 5.77 30.51
C SER A 474 2.92 6.59 29.37
N LEU A 475 2.22 6.58 28.24
CA LEU A 475 2.63 7.19 26.98
C LEU A 475 1.83 8.47 26.69
N GLY A 476 2.53 9.54 26.31
CA GLY A 476 1.95 10.74 25.73
C GLY A 476 0.98 11.53 26.63
N ILE A 477 -0.04 12.12 25.99
CA ILE A 477 -1.07 12.97 26.61
C ILE A 477 -2.25 12.12 27.11
N GLY A 478 -2.56 10.99 26.43
CA GLY A 478 -3.71 10.13 26.72
C GLY A 478 -3.54 9.16 27.89
N LYS A 479 -2.35 9.10 28.53
CA LYS A 479 -2.02 8.19 29.65
C LYS A 479 -2.37 6.71 29.36
N VAL A 480 -2.07 6.23 28.16
CA VAL A 480 -2.16 4.79 27.84
C VAL A 480 -0.86 4.13 28.30
N ASN A 481 -0.93 3.03 29.05
CA ASN A 481 0.27 2.31 29.46
C ASN A 481 0.91 1.56 28.29
N ILE A 482 2.22 1.31 28.36
CA ILE A 482 2.95 0.52 27.35
C ILE A 482 2.28 -0.82 27.07
N TRP A 483 1.87 -1.55 28.12
CA TRP A 483 1.27 -2.89 28.01
C TRP A 483 -0.17 -2.89 27.46
N ASP A 484 -0.87 -1.75 27.53
CA ASP A 484 -2.23 -1.61 27.03
C ASP A 484 -2.25 -1.24 25.54
N HIS A 485 -1.19 -0.63 25.01
CA HIS A 485 -1.13 -0.22 23.61
C HIS A 485 -1.02 -1.43 22.65
N PRO A 486 -1.97 -1.63 21.70
CA PRO A 486 -2.02 -2.85 20.90
C PRO A 486 -0.76 -3.13 20.09
N GLY A 487 -0.17 -2.10 19.48
CA GLY A 487 1.07 -2.26 18.71
C GLY A 487 2.29 -2.63 19.56
N LEU A 488 2.38 -2.08 20.78
CA LEU A 488 3.51 -2.40 21.66
C LEU A 488 3.35 -3.80 22.25
N LYS A 489 2.10 -4.17 22.60
CA LYS A 489 1.76 -5.53 23.00
C LYS A 489 2.09 -6.55 21.91
N ALA A 490 1.77 -6.26 20.65
CA ALA A 490 2.13 -7.11 19.52
C ALA A 490 3.66 -7.25 19.36
N ALA A 491 4.39 -6.13 19.47
CA ALA A 491 5.86 -6.13 19.43
C ALA A 491 6.47 -6.99 20.54
N PHE A 492 6.03 -6.77 21.79
CA PHE A 492 6.55 -7.49 22.95
C PHE A 492 6.20 -8.99 22.88
N THR A 493 4.99 -9.33 22.41
CA THR A 493 4.57 -10.72 22.16
C THR A 493 5.51 -11.39 21.16
N ALA A 494 5.82 -10.72 20.05
CA ALA A 494 6.73 -11.24 19.03
C ALA A 494 8.16 -11.41 19.55
N MET A 495 8.61 -10.51 20.44
CA MET A 495 9.91 -10.61 21.13
C MET A 495 9.94 -11.71 22.21
N GLY A 496 8.81 -12.37 22.50
CA GLY A 496 8.71 -13.50 23.42
C GLY A 496 8.31 -13.14 24.85
N VAL A 497 7.86 -11.91 25.10
CA VAL A 497 7.40 -11.44 26.41
C VAL A 497 5.99 -11.97 26.69
N GLN A 498 5.77 -12.51 27.90
CA GLN A 498 4.47 -12.98 28.38
C GLN A 498 3.87 -12.06 29.45
N ASP A 499 4.71 -11.53 30.35
CA ASP A 499 4.32 -10.56 31.38
C ASP A 499 4.73 -9.15 30.96
N PHE A 500 3.81 -8.45 30.30
CA PHE A 500 4.08 -7.13 29.73
C PHE A 500 4.23 -6.05 30.81
N GLU A 501 3.45 -6.13 31.90
CA GLU A 501 3.38 -5.07 32.90
C GLU A 501 4.68 -5.00 33.72
N ALA A 502 5.10 -6.13 34.30
CA ALA A 502 6.30 -6.18 35.13
C ALA A 502 7.55 -5.75 34.35
N LEU A 503 7.70 -6.27 33.13
CA LEU A 503 8.86 -5.96 32.29
C LEU A 503 8.85 -4.53 31.74
N SER A 504 7.67 -3.93 31.53
CA SER A 504 7.57 -2.52 31.12
C SER A 504 8.05 -1.58 32.21
N LEU A 505 7.79 -1.88 33.49
CA LEU A 505 8.27 -1.06 34.60
C LEU A 505 9.80 -1.10 34.70
N GLU A 506 10.41 -2.29 34.56
CA GLU A 506 11.87 -2.43 34.49
C GLU A 506 12.48 -1.70 33.28
N LEU A 507 11.82 -1.80 32.12
CA LEU A 507 12.21 -1.06 30.91
C LEU A 507 12.20 0.45 31.14
N VAL A 508 11.15 0.98 31.76
CA VAL A 508 11.05 2.40 32.09
C VAL A 508 12.17 2.83 33.02
N ASP A 509 12.46 2.04 34.06
CA ASP A 509 13.57 2.33 34.98
C ASP A 509 14.93 2.34 34.28
N SER A 510 15.13 1.52 33.24
CA SER A 510 16.37 1.50 32.44
C SER A 510 16.49 2.68 31.47
N LEU A 511 15.37 3.16 30.93
CA LEU A 511 15.33 4.24 29.94
C LEU A 511 15.27 5.64 30.58
N LEU A 512 14.77 5.75 31.81
CA LEU A 512 14.68 7.00 32.57
C LEU A 512 15.76 7.03 33.66
N GLY A 513 16.53 8.11 33.72
CA GLY A 513 17.44 8.33 34.85
C GLY A 513 16.68 8.37 36.19
N GLU A 514 17.34 8.02 37.30
CA GLU A 514 16.72 7.87 38.64
C GLU A 514 15.85 9.07 39.07
N GLU A 515 16.22 10.29 38.67
CA GLU A 515 15.52 11.53 39.04
C GLU A 515 14.51 12.02 37.99
N GLN A 516 14.41 11.37 36.82
CA GLN A 516 13.56 11.83 35.72
C GLN A 516 12.13 11.29 35.85
N SER A 517 11.14 12.21 35.83
CA SER A 517 9.71 11.84 35.82
C SER A 517 9.19 11.47 34.43
N TYR A 518 9.87 11.91 33.37
CA TYR A 518 9.59 11.57 31.99
C TYR A 518 10.84 11.74 31.10
N SER A 519 10.83 11.10 29.94
CA SER A 519 11.82 11.28 28.86
C SER A 519 11.12 11.35 27.50
N THR A 520 11.75 12.01 26.52
CA THR A 520 11.32 11.96 25.12
C THR A 520 12.20 10.96 24.38
N ILE A 521 11.62 9.84 23.97
CA ILE A 521 12.30 8.73 23.30
C ILE A 521 11.62 8.42 21.96
N LYS A 522 12.20 7.56 21.15
CA LYS A 522 11.52 6.92 20.01
C LYS A 522 10.84 5.63 20.46
N VAL A 523 9.86 5.15 19.70
CA VAL A 523 9.28 3.81 19.92
C VAL A 523 10.34 2.73 19.77
N ARG A 524 11.26 2.87 18.80
CA ARG A 524 12.39 1.95 18.63
C ARG A 524 13.25 1.81 19.89
N ASP A 525 13.44 2.88 20.66
CA ASP A 525 14.25 2.86 21.89
C ASP A 525 13.63 1.92 22.94
N LEU A 526 12.30 1.73 22.93
CA LEU A 526 11.62 0.73 23.77
C LEU A 526 12.03 -0.70 23.39
N PHE A 527 12.11 -0.99 22.08
CA PHE A 527 12.49 -2.32 21.60
C PHE A 527 13.97 -2.61 21.85
N GLU A 528 14.83 -1.61 21.66
CA GLU A 528 16.26 -1.71 21.97
C GLU A 528 16.45 -1.97 23.47
N GLY A 529 15.87 -1.13 24.34
CA GLY A 529 15.94 -1.32 25.79
C GLY A 529 15.42 -2.69 26.24
N LEU A 530 14.30 -3.16 25.66
CA LEU A 530 13.74 -4.47 25.96
C LEU A 530 14.68 -5.61 25.52
N ALA A 531 15.29 -5.50 24.33
CA ALA A 531 16.26 -6.49 23.86
C ALA A 531 17.52 -6.52 24.75
N HIS A 532 17.96 -5.37 25.26
CA HIS A 532 19.04 -5.28 26.25
C HIS A 532 18.69 -5.99 27.55
N LEU A 533 17.49 -5.76 28.10
CA LEU A 533 17.04 -6.43 29.33
C LEU A 533 16.98 -7.96 29.18
N LEU A 534 16.49 -8.45 28.04
CA LEU A 534 16.29 -9.89 27.82
C LEU A 534 17.58 -10.66 27.48
N LEU A 535 18.55 -10.03 26.82
CA LEU A 535 19.74 -10.71 26.29
C LEU A 535 21.07 -10.26 26.94
N GLY A 536 21.10 -9.13 27.66
CA GLY A 536 22.31 -8.56 28.26
C GLY A 536 23.24 -7.84 27.26
N ASP A 537 24.45 -7.49 27.71
CA ASP A 537 25.36 -6.56 27.04
C ASP A 537 26.57 -7.14 26.28
N GLY A 538 26.68 -8.46 26.15
CA GLY A 538 27.83 -9.07 25.48
C GLY A 538 27.83 -8.91 23.95
N ASP A 539 29.04 -8.91 23.36
CA ASP A 539 29.25 -8.83 21.90
C ASP A 539 28.62 -10.02 21.15
N GLU A 540 28.64 -11.22 21.76
CA GLU A 540 28.00 -12.43 21.20
C GLU A 540 26.48 -12.25 21.05
N GLN A 541 25.85 -11.42 21.89
CA GLN A 541 24.41 -11.15 21.87
C GLN A 541 24.03 -9.98 20.95
N LEU A 542 24.98 -9.24 20.37
CA LEU A 542 24.69 -8.07 19.53
C LEU A 542 23.80 -8.43 18.32
N ILE A 543 24.11 -9.53 17.63
CA ILE A 543 23.32 -10.00 16.48
C ILE A 543 21.92 -10.43 16.93
N ALA A 544 21.83 -11.16 18.04
CA ALA A 544 20.55 -11.62 18.59
C ALA A 544 19.66 -10.45 19.02
N ARG A 545 20.23 -9.41 19.63
CA ARG A 545 19.53 -8.15 19.96
C ARG A 545 19.00 -7.46 18.72
N GLY A 546 19.83 -7.29 17.69
CA GLY A 546 19.41 -6.69 16.42
C GLY A 546 18.26 -7.43 15.75
N GLN A 547 18.28 -8.77 15.78
CA GLN A 547 17.19 -9.61 15.27
C GLN A 547 15.91 -9.43 16.11
N MET A 548 16.03 -9.39 17.43
CA MET A 548 14.89 -9.19 18.34
C MET A 548 14.24 -7.80 18.16
N VAL A 549 15.05 -6.74 18.03
CA VAL A 549 14.57 -5.38 17.73
C VAL A 549 13.86 -5.34 16.39
N SER A 550 14.44 -5.97 15.36
CA SER A 550 13.83 -6.04 14.03
C SER A 550 12.47 -6.76 14.07
N ARG A 551 12.36 -7.85 14.83
CA ARG A 551 11.10 -8.58 15.03
C ARG A 551 10.04 -7.74 15.75
N GLY A 552 10.45 -7.04 16.82
CA GLY A 552 9.56 -6.12 17.55
C GLY A 552 9.05 -4.99 16.66
N ALA A 553 9.94 -4.34 15.91
CA ALA A 553 9.59 -3.30 14.94
C ALA A 553 8.66 -3.82 13.84
N PHE A 554 8.94 -4.99 13.28
CA PHE A 554 8.09 -5.63 12.27
C PHE A 554 6.67 -5.89 12.82
N ALA A 555 6.55 -6.44 14.03
CA ALA A 555 5.24 -6.70 14.65
C ALA A 555 4.47 -5.42 15.04
N TYR A 556 5.18 -4.36 15.43
CA TYR A 556 4.60 -3.05 15.66
C TYR A 556 4.01 -2.47 14.38
N GLU A 557 4.80 -2.42 13.30
CA GLU A 557 4.39 -1.88 12.00
C GLU A 557 3.29 -2.72 11.34
N ALA A 558 3.24 -4.03 11.65
CA ALA A 558 2.22 -4.97 11.17
C ALA A 558 0.81 -4.65 11.65
N GLN A 559 0.66 -3.78 12.66
CA GLN A 559 -0.67 -3.35 13.09
C GLN A 559 -1.34 -2.46 12.05
N THR A 560 -0.62 -1.51 11.44
CA THR A 560 -1.17 -0.54 10.48
C THR A 560 -0.85 -0.86 9.02
N ASN A 561 0.07 -1.78 8.77
CA ASN A 561 0.42 -2.27 7.45
C ASN A 561 0.21 -3.78 7.42
N HIS A 562 -0.47 -4.31 6.39
CA HIS A 562 -0.66 -5.75 6.28
C HIS A 562 0.68 -6.44 5.97
N ALA A 563 1.20 -7.23 6.90
CA ALA A 563 2.56 -7.75 6.85
C ALA A 563 2.88 -8.55 5.57
N LEU A 564 1.98 -9.47 5.18
CA LEU A 564 2.16 -10.25 3.95
C LEU A 564 2.19 -9.38 2.69
N LEU A 565 1.41 -8.30 2.65
CA LEU A 565 1.34 -7.41 1.48
C LEU A 565 2.62 -6.57 1.36
N LYS A 566 3.17 -6.11 2.48
CA LYS A 566 4.44 -5.34 2.48
C LYS A 566 5.64 -6.21 2.12
N VAL A 567 5.66 -7.42 2.63
CA VAL A 567 6.69 -8.40 2.27
C VAL A 567 6.60 -8.76 0.78
N TRP A 568 5.40 -8.95 0.25
CA TRP A 568 5.17 -9.16 -1.18
C TRP A 568 5.53 -7.94 -2.03
N GLU A 569 5.21 -6.72 -1.59
CA GLU A 569 5.62 -5.47 -2.24
C GLU A 569 7.14 -5.37 -2.40
N ASN A 570 7.91 -5.70 -1.37
CA ASN A 570 9.37 -5.73 -1.44
C ASN A 570 9.87 -6.76 -2.46
N VAL A 571 9.21 -7.92 -2.54
CA VAL A 571 9.52 -8.96 -3.53
C VAL A 571 9.23 -8.47 -4.95
N LEU A 572 8.12 -7.78 -5.18
CA LEU A 572 7.83 -7.13 -6.45
C LEU A 572 8.88 -6.07 -6.78
N ALA A 573 9.32 -5.28 -5.81
CA ALA A 573 10.38 -4.29 -6.00
C ALA A 573 11.70 -4.93 -6.46
N ASN A 574 12.06 -6.10 -5.91
CA ASN A 574 13.24 -6.86 -6.31
C ASN A 574 13.19 -7.30 -7.78
N MET A 575 11.98 -7.54 -8.32
CA MET A 575 11.83 -7.96 -9.72
C MET A 575 12.38 -6.90 -10.70
N ALA A 576 12.39 -5.61 -10.34
CA ALA A 576 12.99 -4.59 -11.20
C ALA A 576 14.47 -4.85 -11.52
N GLU A 577 15.17 -5.57 -10.63
CA GLU A 577 16.58 -5.96 -10.73
C GLU A 577 16.75 -7.48 -10.95
N ALA A 578 15.76 -8.16 -11.54
CA ALA A 578 15.85 -9.58 -11.86
C ALA A 578 17.05 -9.92 -12.75
N ARG A 579 17.38 -9.03 -13.69
CA ARG A 579 18.44 -9.20 -14.70
C ARG A 579 19.58 -8.21 -14.48
N LEU A 580 20.75 -8.53 -15.03
CA LEU A 580 21.93 -7.65 -15.00
C LEU A 580 21.73 -6.32 -15.76
N ASP A 581 20.78 -6.28 -16.68
CA ASP A 581 20.36 -5.05 -17.37
C ASP A 581 19.39 -4.19 -16.54
N GLY A 582 19.12 -4.56 -15.29
CA GLY A 582 18.46 -3.72 -14.29
C GLY A 582 19.23 -2.40 -14.08
N ASN A 583 18.53 -1.36 -13.66
CA ASN A 583 19.13 -0.02 -13.56
C ASN A 583 20.25 0.02 -12.50
N VAL A 584 20.03 -0.64 -11.37
CA VAL A 584 20.97 -0.71 -10.26
C VAL A 584 22.09 -1.71 -10.57
N LYS A 585 21.74 -2.93 -11.01
CA LYS A 585 22.71 -3.98 -11.33
C LYS A 585 23.66 -3.57 -12.45
N SER A 586 23.17 -2.94 -13.52
CA SER A 586 24.04 -2.50 -14.62
C SER A 586 25.03 -1.43 -14.19
N SER A 587 24.59 -0.46 -13.37
CA SER A 587 25.44 0.59 -12.80
C SER A 587 26.51 0.00 -11.86
N MET A 588 26.15 -1.00 -11.07
CA MET A 588 27.09 -1.71 -10.17
C MET A 588 28.10 -2.56 -10.95
N VAL A 589 27.66 -3.28 -11.98
CA VAL A 589 28.56 -4.03 -12.87
C VAL A 589 29.59 -3.08 -13.48
N TYR A 590 29.12 -1.96 -14.03
CA TYR A 590 30.00 -0.94 -14.62
C TYR A 590 30.97 -0.36 -13.59
N SER A 591 30.50 -0.05 -12.37
CA SER A 591 31.34 0.54 -11.33
C SER A 591 32.40 -0.40 -10.78
N ILE A 592 32.24 -1.71 -10.92
CA ILE A 592 33.30 -2.71 -10.61
C ILE A 592 34.24 -2.88 -11.80
N MET A 593 33.67 -3.09 -13.00
CA MET A 593 34.44 -3.46 -14.18
C MET A 593 35.35 -2.32 -14.65
N GLN A 594 34.87 -1.07 -14.65
CA GLN A 594 35.65 0.05 -15.20
C GLN A 594 36.90 0.34 -14.37
N PRO A 595 36.88 0.45 -13.03
CA PRO A 595 38.10 0.64 -12.25
C PRO A 595 39.09 -0.52 -12.36
N ILE A 596 38.62 -1.76 -12.50
CA ILE A 596 39.49 -2.93 -12.74
C ILE A 596 40.14 -2.82 -14.12
N ARG A 597 39.37 -2.47 -15.14
CA ARG A 597 39.86 -2.26 -16.51
C ARG A 597 40.92 -1.16 -16.55
N ASP A 598 40.60 0.01 -16.00
CA ASP A 598 41.50 1.16 -15.91
C ASP A 598 42.81 0.74 -15.23
N PHE A 599 42.75 -0.06 -14.16
CA PHE A 599 43.93 -0.58 -13.47
C PHE A 599 44.73 -1.59 -14.32
N ILE A 600 44.08 -2.58 -14.95
CA ILE A 600 44.74 -3.57 -15.83
C ILE A 600 45.51 -2.87 -16.96
N GLN A 601 44.96 -1.77 -17.49
CA GLN A 601 45.61 -0.99 -18.54
C GLN A 601 46.92 -0.32 -18.09
N THR A 602 47.13 -0.16 -16.78
CA THR A 602 48.41 0.33 -16.22
C THR A 602 49.46 -0.76 -16.05
N ILE A 603 49.08 -2.04 -16.12
CA ILE A 603 49.99 -3.18 -15.91
C ILE A 603 50.87 -3.36 -17.17
N PRO A 604 52.21 -3.46 -17.03
CA PRO A 604 53.10 -3.78 -18.16
C PRO A 604 52.78 -5.15 -18.77
N ASP A 605 53.02 -5.30 -20.07
CA ASP A 605 52.91 -6.57 -20.79
C ASP A 605 51.50 -7.21 -20.88
N ARG A 606 50.43 -6.47 -20.51
CA ARG A 606 49.05 -6.96 -20.70
C ARG A 606 48.71 -7.21 -22.17
N THR A 607 47.84 -8.18 -22.42
CA THR A 607 47.20 -8.41 -23.72
C THR A 607 45.71 -8.08 -23.64
N GLY A 608 45.12 -7.65 -24.75
CA GLY A 608 43.67 -7.40 -24.81
C GLY A 608 42.83 -8.65 -24.56
N GLU A 609 43.34 -9.82 -24.92
CA GLU A 609 42.72 -11.12 -24.63
C GLU A 609 42.68 -11.41 -23.13
N LEU A 610 43.78 -11.14 -22.41
CA LEU A 610 43.84 -11.31 -20.96
C LEU A 610 42.90 -10.35 -20.23
N GLU A 611 42.87 -9.07 -20.64
CA GLU A 611 41.93 -8.07 -20.10
C GLU A 611 40.48 -8.54 -20.29
N THR A 612 40.13 -8.95 -21.52
CA THR A 612 38.79 -9.43 -21.87
C THR A 612 38.43 -10.63 -20.99
N TRP A 613 39.30 -11.65 -20.94
CA TRP A 613 39.05 -12.85 -20.16
C TRP A 613 38.82 -12.55 -18.67
N ILE A 614 39.65 -11.68 -18.06
CA ILE A 614 39.47 -11.31 -16.65
C ILE A 614 38.12 -10.61 -16.45
N LEU A 615 37.78 -9.64 -17.30
CA LEU A 615 36.51 -8.91 -17.20
C LEU A 615 35.29 -9.82 -17.42
N GLU A 616 35.37 -10.79 -18.33
CA GLU A 616 34.33 -11.80 -18.53
C GLU A 616 34.15 -12.66 -17.28
N LYS A 617 35.24 -13.10 -16.64
CA LYS A 617 35.17 -13.88 -15.41
C LYS A 617 34.68 -13.08 -14.22
N VAL A 618 35.05 -11.81 -14.10
CA VAL A 618 34.49 -10.89 -13.10
C VAL A 618 32.97 -10.76 -13.32
N LEU A 619 32.52 -10.54 -14.55
CA LEU A 619 31.10 -10.43 -14.87
C LEU A 619 30.32 -11.71 -14.55
N GLU A 620 30.87 -12.88 -14.91
CA GLU A 620 30.30 -14.20 -14.56
C GLU A 620 30.13 -14.33 -13.04
N GLN A 621 31.15 -13.95 -12.26
CA GLN A 621 31.08 -14.01 -10.80
C GLN A 621 30.09 -12.99 -10.21
N ILE A 622 30.00 -11.77 -10.74
CA ILE A 622 28.98 -10.79 -10.34
C ILE A 622 27.58 -11.37 -10.60
N ALA A 623 27.35 -11.96 -11.78
CA ALA A 623 26.06 -12.53 -12.16
C ALA A 623 25.57 -13.60 -11.17
N HIS A 624 26.49 -14.42 -10.64
CA HIS A 624 26.16 -15.47 -9.68
C HIS A 624 25.97 -14.94 -8.26
N ARG A 625 26.80 -13.97 -7.84
CA ARG A 625 26.93 -13.59 -6.43
C ARG A 625 26.12 -12.36 -6.04
N ALA A 626 25.93 -11.41 -6.95
CA ALA A 626 25.28 -10.14 -6.64
C ALA A 626 23.76 -10.27 -6.67
N GLN A 627 23.13 -10.11 -5.51
CA GLN A 627 21.69 -10.02 -5.38
C GLN A 627 21.30 -8.67 -4.79
N TYR A 628 20.39 -7.96 -5.44
CA TYR A 628 19.83 -6.73 -4.86
C TYR A 628 18.49 -7.01 -4.24
N HIS A 629 18.32 -6.54 -3.02
CA HIS A 629 17.04 -6.51 -2.34
C HIS A 629 16.64 -5.08 -2.01
N TYR A 630 15.38 -4.78 -2.27
CA TYR A 630 14.73 -3.58 -1.83
C TYR A 630 14.45 -3.67 -0.33
N ASP A 631 15.01 -2.72 0.41
CA ASP A 631 14.96 -2.62 1.86
C ASP A 631 14.22 -1.32 2.25
N PRO A 632 12.97 -1.44 2.73
CA PRO A 632 12.14 -0.28 3.06
C PRO A 632 12.62 0.49 4.30
N ASP A 633 13.54 -0.07 5.09
CA ASP A 633 13.96 0.52 6.37
C ASP A 633 15.09 1.55 6.21
N ILE A 634 15.69 1.67 5.02
CA ILE A 634 16.79 2.61 4.77
C ILE A 634 16.23 4.02 4.59
N SER A 635 16.46 4.90 5.55
CA SER A 635 16.10 6.32 5.47
C SER A 635 16.93 7.07 4.41
N HIS A 636 16.30 8.02 3.73
CA HIS A 636 16.95 8.94 2.80
C HIS A 636 17.43 10.24 3.46
N GLY A 637 17.03 10.51 4.71
CA GLY A 637 17.26 11.79 5.40
C GLY A 637 16.48 12.98 4.83
N GLN A 638 16.00 12.89 3.58
CA GLN A 638 15.19 13.91 2.88
C GLN A 638 13.97 13.27 2.21
N LEU A 639 12.98 14.09 1.84
CA LEU A 639 11.84 13.64 1.04
C LEU A 639 12.28 13.41 -0.42
N GLY A 640 11.76 12.35 -1.04
CA GLY A 640 12.01 11.97 -2.42
C GLY A 640 11.41 12.96 -3.43
N SER A 641 11.69 12.73 -4.71
CA SER A 641 11.19 13.58 -5.80
C SER A 641 9.67 13.58 -5.90
N ASP A 642 8.97 12.58 -5.38
CA ASP A 642 7.51 12.55 -5.31
C ASP A 642 6.94 13.49 -4.21
N GLY A 643 7.79 13.93 -3.27
CA GLY A 643 7.41 14.71 -2.09
C GLY A 643 6.74 13.91 -0.98
N HIS A 644 6.73 12.58 -1.07
CA HIS A 644 6.02 11.67 -0.18
C HIS A 644 6.92 10.58 0.42
N SER A 645 7.91 10.10 -0.33
CA SER A 645 8.84 9.06 0.13
C SER A 645 9.96 9.64 1.00
N SER A 646 10.40 8.93 2.03
CA SER A 646 11.56 9.28 2.87
C SER A 646 12.46 8.08 3.21
N SER A 647 12.11 6.88 2.75
CA SER A 647 12.86 5.65 2.99
C SER A 647 12.82 4.70 1.79
N GLY A 648 13.57 3.61 1.84
CA GLY A 648 13.58 2.54 0.84
C GLY A 648 14.77 2.60 -0.12
N ALA A 649 15.57 1.54 -0.19
CA ALA A 649 16.74 1.49 -1.06
C ALA A 649 17.03 0.06 -1.53
N PHE A 650 17.70 -0.08 -2.68
CA PHE A 650 18.28 -1.36 -3.07
C PHE A 650 19.59 -1.58 -2.32
N VAL A 651 19.74 -2.75 -1.70
CA VAL A 651 20.92 -3.16 -0.95
C VAL A 651 21.52 -4.39 -1.61
N LEU A 652 22.84 -4.39 -1.77
CA LEU A 652 23.56 -5.53 -2.30
C LEU A 652 23.69 -6.63 -1.24
N TYR A 653 23.55 -7.87 -1.69
CA TYR A 653 23.81 -9.08 -0.93
C TYR A 653 24.75 -9.97 -1.73
N ASP A 654 25.70 -10.57 -1.02
CA ASP A 654 26.55 -11.65 -1.51
C ASP A 654 25.84 -12.99 -1.22
N SER A 655 25.27 -13.60 -2.25
CA SER A 655 24.56 -14.88 -2.14
C SER A 655 25.49 -16.08 -1.92
N CYS A 656 26.80 -15.87 -2.05
CA CYS A 656 27.80 -16.92 -2.01
C CYS A 656 28.62 -16.87 -0.72
N VAL A 657 28.34 -17.83 0.17
CA VAL A 657 28.80 -17.83 1.56
C VAL A 657 30.04 -18.71 1.75
N SER A 658 30.25 -19.70 0.87
CA SER A 658 31.42 -20.56 0.89
C SER A 658 31.85 -21.00 -0.51
N CYS A 659 33.16 -21.09 -0.72
CA CYS A 659 33.76 -21.74 -1.89
C CYS A 659 34.28 -23.10 -1.43
N SER A 660 33.56 -24.18 -1.72
CA SER A 660 34.13 -25.52 -1.60
C SER A 660 34.62 -25.97 -2.97
N LYS A 661 35.93 -26.18 -3.14
CA LYS A 661 36.57 -26.69 -4.37
C LYS A 661 36.44 -25.79 -5.61
N GLY A 662 36.67 -24.47 -5.48
CA GLY A 662 36.76 -23.55 -6.62
C GLY A 662 35.44 -23.27 -7.37
N MET A 663 34.32 -23.82 -6.92
CA MET A 663 32.99 -23.44 -7.38
C MET A 663 32.24 -22.68 -6.27
N PRO A 664 31.72 -21.47 -6.54
CA PRO A 664 30.90 -20.76 -5.58
C PRO A 664 29.64 -21.57 -5.27
N LEU A 665 29.47 -22.02 -4.02
CA LEU A 665 28.18 -22.55 -3.57
C LEU A 665 27.34 -21.36 -3.15
N CYS A 666 26.61 -20.79 -4.11
CA CYS A 666 25.63 -19.78 -3.78
C CYS A 666 24.45 -20.45 -3.08
N SER A 667 24.09 -19.94 -1.92
CA SER A 667 22.98 -20.49 -1.17
C SER A 667 21.68 -20.10 -1.86
N SER A 668 20.80 -21.07 -2.10
CA SER A 668 19.39 -20.80 -2.45
C SER A 668 18.60 -20.30 -1.23
N ASN A 669 19.20 -20.31 -0.04
CA ASN A 669 18.59 -19.83 1.19
C ASN A 669 19.07 -18.38 1.47
N PRO A 670 18.17 -17.40 1.39
CA PRO A 670 18.50 -15.98 1.59
C PRO A 670 19.05 -15.67 2.98
N LYS A 671 18.75 -16.52 3.97
CA LYS A 671 19.29 -16.38 5.32
C LYS A 671 20.81 -16.47 5.38
N ASP A 672 21.41 -17.17 4.42
CA ASP A 672 22.85 -17.33 4.40
C ASP A 672 23.52 -16.16 3.65
N TRP A 673 22.75 -15.33 2.93
CA TRP A 673 23.30 -14.24 2.14
C TRP A 673 23.89 -13.17 3.05
N LYS A 674 25.09 -12.71 2.71
CA LYS A 674 25.76 -11.65 3.46
C LYS A 674 25.30 -10.31 2.90
N ARG A 675 24.68 -9.49 3.74
CA ARG A 675 24.37 -8.08 3.43
C ARG A 675 25.67 -7.31 3.17
N VAL A 676 25.67 -6.50 2.11
CA VAL A 676 26.78 -5.66 1.69
C VAL A 676 26.27 -4.22 1.65
N ASP A 677 26.45 -3.49 2.74
CA ASP A 677 25.93 -2.11 2.89
C ASP A 677 26.95 -1.12 3.46
N THR A 678 28.22 -1.55 3.59
CA THR A 678 29.34 -0.68 3.98
C THR A 678 30.46 -0.72 2.92
N PRO A 679 31.32 0.31 2.85
CA PRO A 679 32.51 0.28 2.00
C PRO A 679 33.39 -0.94 2.25
N GLN A 680 33.49 -1.37 3.52
CA GLN A 680 34.29 -2.52 3.91
C GLN A 680 33.69 -3.83 3.39
N ASP A 681 32.38 -4.01 3.53
CA ASP A 681 31.70 -5.20 3.03
C ASP A 681 31.75 -5.28 1.51
N TYR A 682 31.60 -4.14 0.83
CA TYR A 682 31.70 -4.05 -0.63
C TYR A 682 33.10 -4.42 -1.12
N ARG A 683 34.14 -3.94 -0.44
CA ARG A 683 35.52 -4.34 -0.71
C ARG A 683 35.71 -5.85 -0.58
N ILE A 684 35.27 -6.45 0.53
CA ILE A 684 35.34 -7.90 0.76
C ILE A 684 34.56 -8.67 -0.31
N PHE A 685 33.41 -8.15 -0.74
CA PHE A 685 32.60 -8.76 -1.80
C PHE A 685 33.39 -8.86 -3.12
N VAL A 686 34.01 -7.75 -3.56
CA VAL A 686 34.82 -7.72 -4.79
C VAL A 686 36.12 -8.52 -4.65
N GLU A 687 36.79 -8.47 -3.50
CA GLU A 687 37.98 -9.27 -3.21
C GLU A 687 37.71 -10.77 -3.44
N LYS A 688 36.62 -11.28 -2.86
CA LYS A 688 36.19 -12.66 -3.07
C LYS A 688 35.88 -12.99 -4.54
N ILE A 689 35.40 -12.00 -5.33
CA ILE A 689 35.15 -12.20 -6.77
C ILE A 689 36.47 -12.43 -7.48
N ILE A 690 37.50 -11.64 -7.18
CA ILE A 690 38.83 -11.82 -7.76
C ILE A 690 39.44 -13.16 -7.31
N ASP A 691 39.27 -13.53 -6.04
CA ASP A 691 39.78 -14.81 -5.54
C ASP A 691 39.12 -16.02 -6.20
N SER A 692 37.82 -16.00 -6.46
CA SER A 692 37.15 -17.12 -7.13
C SER A 692 37.56 -17.29 -8.60
N ILE A 693 38.22 -16.29 -9.19
CA ILE A 693 38.77 -16.36 -10.55
C ILE A 693 40.18 -16.99 -10.55
N LYS A 694 40.98 -16.78 -9.50
CA LYS A 694 42.35 -17.34 -9.39
C LYS A 694 42.37 -18.87 -9.49
N ASP A 695 41.31 -19.53 -9.03
CA ASP A 695 41.18 -20.99 -9.08
C ASP A 695 40.81 -21.52 -10.48
N LYS A 696 40.39 -20.64 -11.41
CA LYS A 696 39.98 -20.98 -12.78
C LYS A 696 41.15 -20.76 -13.74
N VAL A 697 41.96 -21.79 -13.96
CA VAL A 697 43.08 -21.72 -14.93
C VAL A 697 42.54 -21.82 -16.35
N SER A 698 42.83 -20.83 -17.19
CA SER A 698 42.68 -20.95 -18.65
C SER A 698 43.89 -21.65 -19.25
N GLU A 699 43.68 -22.72 -20.02
CA GLU A 699 44.77 -23.40 -20.76
C GLU A 699 45.31 -22.55 -21.93
N GLU A 700 44.55 -21.54 -22.36
CA GLU A 700 44.83 -20.72 -23.54
C GLU A 700 45.64 -19.46 -23.24
N LEU A 701 45.73 -19.05 -21.96
CA LEU A 701 46.43 -17.85 -21.52
C LEU A 701 47.78 -18.19 -20.89
N ASP A 702 48.73 -17.26 -20.98
CA ASP A 702 49.99 -17.35 -20.23
C ASP A 702 49.68 -17.32 -18.73
N LYS A 703 49.83 -18.47 -18.08
CA LYS A 703 49.51 -18.67 -16.67
C LYS A 703 50.32 -17.74 -15.75
N GLU A 704 51.60 -17.52 -16.05
CA GLU A 704 52.44 -16.66 -15.20
C GLU A 704 51.97 -15.21 -15.28
N LEU A 705 51.66 -14.74 -16.49
CA LEU A 705 51.12 -13.39 -16.71
C LEU A 705 49.73 -13.23 -16.09
N LEU A 706 48.87 -14.24 -16.20
CA LEU A 706 47.54 -14.26 -15.58
C LEU A 706 47.63 -14.21 -14.06
N ASP A 707 48.43 -15.09 -13.44
CA ASP A 707 48.60 -15.15 -11.98
C ASP A 707 49.17 -13.83 -11.43
N LYS A 708 50.14 -13.24 -12.14
CA LYS A 708 50.71 -11.92 -11.80
C LYS A 708 49.66 -10.82 -11.90
N THR A 709 48.89 -10.78 -12.99
CA THR A 709 47.85 -9.77 -13.22
C THR A 709 46.74 -9.87 -12.19
N LEU A 710 46.23 -11.07 -11.91
CA LEU A 710 45.20 -11.30 -10.88
C LEU A 710 45.70 -10.96 -9.47
N SER A 711 46.98 -11.20 -9.18
CA SER A 711 47.58 -10.79 -7.89
C SER A 711 47.62 -9.27 -7.75
N SER A 712 48.01 -8.54 -8.81
CA SER A 712 48.00 -7.07 -8.82
C SER A 712 46.58 -6.50 -8.75
N VAL A 713 45.62 -7.08 -9.48
CA VAL A 713 44.21 -6.67 -9.41
C VAL A 713 43.66 -6.92 -8.00
N HIS A 714 43.98 -8.06 -7.39
CA HIS A 714 43.60 -8.36 -6.01
C HIS A 714 44.17 -7.32 -5.03
N GLU A 715 45.46 -6.99 -5.14
CA GLU A 715 46.07 -5.95 -4.31
C GLU A 715 45.36 -4.60 -4.48
N TYR A 716 45.04 -4.21 -5.72
CA TYR A 716 44.31 -2.97 -5.99
C TYR A 716 42.90 -2.95 -5.40
N VAL A 717 42.09 -4.01 -5.56
CA VAL A 717 40.72 -4.04 -5.00
C VAL A 717 40.70 -4.02 -3.48
N THR A 718 41.80 -4.42 -2.81
CA THR A 718 41.93 -4.31 -1.35
C THR A 718 42.21 -2.87 -0.87
N GLN A 719 42.49 -1.92 -1.76
CA GLN A 719 42.77 -0.53 -1.39
C GLN A 719 41.48 0.30 -1.29
N GLY A 720 41.51 1.36 -0.47
CA GLY A 720 40.38 2.30 -0.35
C GLY A 720 40.08 3.04 -1.66
N ASP A 721 41.10 3.27 -2.48
CA ASP A 721 41.00 3.96 -3.77
C ASP A 721 40.08 3.22 -4.75
N PHE A 722 40.09 1.88 -4.75
CA PHE A 722 39.17 1.10 -5.58
C PHE A 722 37.71 1.37 -5.22
N VAL A 723 37.39 1.42 -3.91
CA VAL A 723 36.01 1.68 -3.45
C VAL A 723 35.59 3.10 -3.81
N LEU A 724 36.49 4.07 -3.63
CA LEU A 724 36.25 5.46 -4.04
C LEU A 724 36.01 5.57 -5.56
N HIS A 725 36.86 4.96 -6.37
CA HIS A 725 36.70 4.92 -7.83
C HIS A 725 35.38 4.25 -8.22
N SER A 726 35.01 3.15 -7.56
CA SER A 726 33.73 2.48 -7.80
C SER A 726 32.55 3.40 -7.51
N ILE A 727 32.54 4.10 -6.37
CA ILE A 727 31.46 5.04 -6.04
C ILE A 727 31.39 6.18 -7.08
N LEU A 728 32.54 6.75 -7.47
CA LEU A 728 32.58 7.82 -8.46
C LEU A 728 32.09 7.37 -9.86
N ARG A 729 32.34 6.10 -10.24
CA ARG A 729 31.88 5.53 -11.51
C ARG A 729 30.42 5.06 -11.48
N TYR A 730 29.85 4.85 -10.30
CA TYR A 730 28.50 4.31 -10.14
C TYR A 730 27.41 5.28 -10.59
N HIS A 731 27.50 6.56 -10.19
CA HIS A 731 26.47 7.55 -10.50
C HIS A 731 27.09 8.94 -10.72
N ARG A 732 26.54 9.71 -11.65
CA ARG A 732 27.05 11.04 -12.02
C ARG A 732 27.09 12.01 -10.85
N ASP A 733 26.05 12.03 -10.02
CA ASP A 733 25.94 12.92 -8.85
C ASP A 733 27.12 12.77 -7.88
N ASN A 734 27.76 11.59 -7.85
CA ASN A 734 28.93 11.35 -7.00
C ASN A 734 30.17 12.10 -7.50
N ILE A 735 30.28 12.34 -8.81
CA ILE A 735 31.40 13.09 -9.40
C ILE A 735 31.26 14.58 -9.06
N GLU A 736 30.05 15.11 -9.12
CA GLU A 736 29.78 16.54 -8.93
C GLU A 736 29.80 16.95 -7.44
N GLY A 737 29.36 16.07 -6.53
CA GLY A 737 29.25 16.37 -5.11
C GLY A 737 30.53 16.23 -4.28
N GLY A 738 31.54 15.52 -4.80
CA GLY A 738 32.70 15.08 -4.02
C GLY A 738 32.32 13.94 -3.06
N VAL A 739 33.14 12.89 -3.01
CA VAL A 739 32.87 11.68 -2.23
C VAL A 739 33.86 11.56 -1.08
N SER A 740 33.35 11.31 0.13
CA SER A 740 34.15 10.90 1.29
C SER A 740 33.65 9.54 1.80
N LEU A 741 34.57 8.59 1.98
CA LEU A 741 34.25 7.28 2.54
C LEU A 741 33.85 7.36 4.02
N ASP A 742 34.26 8.39 4.75
CA ASP A 742 33.88 8.59 6.15
C ASP A 742 32.41 9.02 6.31
N HIS A 743 31.82 9.56 5.24
CA HIS A 743 30.43 10.04 5.19
C HIS A 743 29.62 9.29 4.12
N TYR A 744 29.94 8.02 3.87
CA TYR A 744 29.30 7.24 2.80
C TYR A 744 27.78 7.09 3.00
N THR A 745 27.28 7.16 4.23
CA THR A 745 25.85 7.11 4.55
C THR A 745 25.07 8.28 3.99
N ASP A 746 25.73 9.39 3.69
CA ASP A 746 25.12 10.59 3.11
C ASP A 746 25.09 10.53 1.58
N ILE A 747 25.85 9.61 0.98
CA ILE A 747 25.89 9.39 -0.47
C ILE A 747 24.63 8.64 -0.87
N LYS A 748 23.85 9.24 -1.76
CA LYS A 748 22.56 8.69 -2.19
C LYS A 748 22.70 7.43 -3.05
N HIS A 749 23.73 7.37 -3.87
CA HIS A 749 23.95 6.32 -4.87
C HIS A 749 25.32 5.68 -4.65
N THR A 750 25.34 4.46 -4.11
CA THR A 750 26.56 3.66 -3.99
C THR A 750 26.32 2.29 -4.62
N PRO A 751 27.37 1.57 -5.05
CA PRO A 751 27.21 0.24 -5.63
C PRO A 751 26.73 -0.82 -4.62
N PHE A 752 26.62 -0.49 -3.32
CA PHE A 752 26.15 -1.40 -2.29
C PHE A 752 24.83 -0.98 -1.64
N VAL A 753 24.50 0.32 -1.68
CA VAL A 753 23.20 0.89 -1.29
C VAL A 753 22.79 1.97 -2.29
N ASP A 754 21.68 1.78 -3.00
CA ASP A 754 21.13 2.74 -3.95
C ASP A 754 19.71 3.21 -3.55
N ARG A 755 19.60 4.51 -3.26
CA ARG A 755 18.34 5.19 -2.91
C ARG A 755 17.62 5.76 -4.16
N THR A 756 17.49 4.95 -5.21
CA THR A 756 16.67 5.26 -6.40
C THR A 756 15.37 4.46 -6.43
N GLY A 757 14.36 5.00 -7.12
CA GLY A 757 13.25 4.22 -7.63
C GLY A 757 13.67 3.42 -8.88
N ASN A 758 12.80 2.53 -9.37
CA ASN A 758 13.14 1.64 -10.48
C ASN A 758 12.08 1.58 -11.60
N ASN A 759 12.32 0.72 -12.60
CA ASN A 759 11.49 0.56 -13.77
C ASN A 759 10.27 -0.32 -13.48
N SER A 760 9.10 0.31 -13.30
CA SER A 760 7.84 -0.43 -13.07
C SER A 760 7.44 -1.34 -14.21
N SER A 761 7.82 -1.05 -15.47
CA SER A 761 7.50 -1.93 -16.60
C SER A 761 8.19 -3.29 -16.46
N LYS A 762 9.42 -3.34 -15.93
CA LYS A 762 10.10 -4.60 -15.62
C LYS A 762 9.38 -5.35 -14.50
N VAL A 763 8.91 -4.63 -13.47
CA VAL A 763 8.13 -5.23 -12.39
C VAL A 763 6.84 -5.85 -12.93
N VAL A 764 6.06 -5.12 -13.73
CA VAL A 764 4.82 -5.66 -14.35
C VAL A 764 5.15 -6.89 -15.21
N GLN A 765 6.17 -6.79 -16.06
CA GLN A 765 6.59 -7.87 -16.94
C GLN A 765 6.88 -9.16 -16.16
N TYR A 766 7.74 -9.08 -15.15
CA TYR A 766 8.16 -10.27 -14.40
C TYR A 766 7.15 -10.72 -13.37
N ALA A 767 6.35 -9.80 -12.80
CA ALA A 767 5.27 -10.16 -11.89
C ALA A 767 4.23 -11.04 -12.58
N LEU A 768 4.09 -10.93 -13.90
CA LEU A 768 3.16 -11.68 -14.74
C LEU A 768 3.82 -12.78 -15.61
N ASP A 769 5.10 -13.10 -15.39
CA ASP A 769 5.86 -14.07 -16.21
C ASP A 769 5.81 -13.79 -17.73
N LEU A 770 5.84 -12.51 -18.12
CA LEU A 770 5.82 -12.13 -19.54
C LEU A 770 7.21 -12.25 -20.16
N ASP A 771 7.35 -13.18 -21.10
CA ASP A 771 8.60 -13.36 -21.88
C ASP A 771 8.88 -12.19 -22.84
N ALA A 772 7.84 -11.46 -23.25
CA ALA A 772 7.97 -10.30 -24.12
C ALA A 772 8.10 -9.00 -23.32
N GLU A 773 8.98 -8.11 -23.78
CA GLU A 773 9.03 -6.75 -23.25
C GLU A 773 7.69 -6.05 -23.44
N LEU A 774 7.25 -5.37 -22.38
CA LEU A 774 6.03 -4.58 -22.42
C LEU A 774 6.24 -3.37 -23.31
N LYS A 775 5.41 -3.27 -24.35
CA LYS A 775 5.37 -2.07 -25.18
C LYS A 775 4.74 -0.93 -24.40
N THR A 776 5.49 0.15 -24.27
CA THR A 776 5.00 1.39 -23.69
C THR A 776 5.09 2.50 -24.72
N PHE A 777 4.19 3.47 -24.61
CA PHE A 777 4.26 4.70 -25.38
C PHE A 777 4.25 5.89 -24.44
N ARG A 778 4.89 6.98 -24.86
CA ARG A 778 4.96 8.22 -24.11
C ARG A 778 4.13 9.30 -24.77
N LYS A 779 3.43 10.07 -23.95
CA LYS A 779 2.65 11.22 -24.40
C LYS A 779 2.93 12.43 -23.51
N GLU A 780 3.24 13.54 -24.16
CA GLU A 780 3.37 14.85 -23.51
C GLU A 780 2.08 15.65 -23.72
N PHE A 781 1.79 16.53 -22.77
CA PHE A 781 0.59 17.36 -22.77
C PHE A 781 0.96 18.81 -22.47
N ASP A 782 0.41 19.73 -23.25
CA ASP A 782 0.61 21.17 -23.09
C ASP A 782 -0.35 21.82 -22.08
N SER A 783 -1.35 21.06 -21.62
CA SER A 783 -2.40 21.55 -20.73
C SER A 783 -3.18 20.40 -20.09
N GLY A 784 -3.81 20.66 -18.93
CA GLY A 784 -4.73 19.71 -18.30
C GLY A 784 -5.96 19.42 -19.16
N LYS A 785 -6.38 20.38 -19.99
CA LYS A 785 -7.46 20.19 -20.97
C LYS A 785 -7.06 19.16 -22.04
N ALA A 786 -5.92 19.36 -22.70
CA ALA A 786 -5.45 18.42 -23.73
C ALA A 786 -5.24 17.02 -23.15
N PHE A 787 -4.79 16.93 -21.90
CA PHE A 787 -4.67 15.66 -21.21
C PHE A 787 -6.03 14.98 -20.97
N LEU A 788 -7.01 15.72 -20.46
CA LEU A 788 -8.37 15.18 -20.25
C LEU A 788 -9.02 14.72 -21.56
N GLU A 789 -8.93 15.54 -22.61
CA GLU A 789 -9.49 15.23 -23.92
C GLU A 789 -8.83 13.97 -24.51
N TRP A 790 -7.51 13.84 -24.35
CA TRP A 790 -6.79 12.64 -24.75
C TRP A 790 -7.23 11.40 -23.95
N LEU A 791 -7.35 11.49 -22.62
CA LEU A 791 -7.80 10.37 -21.77
C LEU A 791 -9.20 9.89 -22.15
N ILE A 792 -10.15 10.81 -22.39
CA ILE A 792 -11.51 10.46 -22.81
C ILE A 792 -11.48 9.78 -24.19
N THR A 793 -10.70 10.33 -25.13
CA THR A 793 -10.55 9.76 -26.47
C THR A 793 -9.97 8.35 -26.41
N TRP A 794 -8.89 8.18 -25.66
CA TRP A 794 -8.24 6.89 -25.45
C TRP A 794 -9.21 5.88 -24.80
N GLY A 795 -9.98 6.29 -23.79
CA GLY A 795 -11.03 5.45 -23.19
C GLY A 795 -12.08 5.01 -24.21
N ARG A 796 -12.56 5.92 -25.07
CA ARG A 796 -13.53 5.60 -26.15
C ARG A 796 -12.97 4.59 -27.15
N GLU A 797 -11.70 4.69 -27.51
CA GLU A 797 -11.05 3.75 -28.43
C GLU A 797 -10.93 2.34 -27.85
N GLN A 798 -10.87 2.23 -26.52
CA GLN A 798 -10.83 0.94 -25.80
C GLN A 798 -12.22 0.39 -25.42
N GLU A 799 -13.30 1.07 -25.77
CA GLU A 799 -14.59 0.97 -25.08
C GLU A 799 -15.15 -0.45 -24.93
N PRO A 800 -15.20 -1.30 -25.96
CA PRO A 800 -15.81 -2.64 -25.80
C PRO A 800 -15.06 -3.52 -24.80
N LYS A 801 -13.71 -3.48 -24.82
CA LYS A 801 -12.86 -4.26 -23.91
C LYS A 801 -12.92 -3.69 -22.49
N LEU A 802 -12.84 -2.37 -22.38
CA LEU A 802 -12.76 -1.67 -21.11
C LEU A 802 -14.10 -1.66 -20.38
N SER A 803 -15.21 -1.48 -21.11
CA SER A 803 -16.58 -1.59 -20.57
C SER A 803 -16.83 -2.97 -20.00
N GLN A 804 -16.41 -4.05 -20.68
CA GLN A 804 -16.53 -5.40 -20.15
C GLN A 804 -15.73 -5.56 -18.84
N LYS A 805 -14.46 -5.15 -18.82
CA LYS A 805 -13.63 -5.27 -17.62
C LYS A 805 -14.12 -4.44 -16.45
N ILE A 806 -14.61 -3.22 -16.68
CA ILE A 806 -15.17 -2.38 -15.62
C ILE A 806 -16.51 -2.96 -15.12
N GLN A 807 -17.29 -3.61 -15.97
CA GLN A 807 -18.51 -4.32 -15.54
C GLN A 807 -18.18 -5.54 -14.67
N GLU A 808 -17.12 -6.27 -15.03
CA GLU A 808 -16.63 -7.40 -14.24
C GLU A 808 -16.02 -6.93 -12.90
N ASN A 809 -15.25 -5.83 -12.95
CA ASN A 809 -14.63 -5.20 -11.80
C ASN A 809 -14.56 -3.66 -11.94
N GLU A 810 -15.39 -2.96 -11.17
CA GLU A 810 -15.41 -1.49 -11.15
C GLU A 810 -14.11 -0.86 -10.59
N TYR A 811 -13.32 -1.64 -9.84
CA TYR A 811 -12.05 -1.25 -9.26
C TYR A 811 -10.85 -1.58 -10.16
N PHE A 812 -11.08 -1.89 -11.44
CA PHE A 812 -9.99 -2.19 -12.37
C PHE A 812 -9.03 -0.99 -12.52
N LEU A 813 -7.73 -1.26 -12.33
CA LEU A 813 -6.66 -0.26 -12.32
C LEU A 813 -5.64 -0.53 -13.42
N VAL A 814 -5.22 0.53 -14.11
CA VAL A 814 -4.20 0.43 -15.19
C VAL A 814 -2.90 1.12 -14.76
N PRO A 815 -1.79 0.40 -14.57
CA PRO A 815 -0.47 0.95 -14.31
C PRO A 815 -0.12 2.08 -15.26
N THR A 816 0.43 3.15 -14.72
CA THR A 816 0.90 4.31 -15.49
C THR A 816 2.00 4.99 -14.69
N ARG A 817 2.86 5.75 -15.35
CA ARG A 817 3.86 6.54 -14.62
C ARG A 817 4.18 7.86 -15.31
N THR A 818 4.72 8.76 -14.52
CA THR A 818 5.46 9.92 -14.97
C THR A 818 6.95 9.61 -14.72
N PRO A 819 7.73 9.20 -15.75
CA PRO A 819 9.10 8.75 -15.58
C PRO A 819 9.96 9.74 -14.79
N GLY A 820 10.73 9.24 -13.82
CA GLY A 820 11.56 10.07 -12.94
C GLY A 820 10.82 10.80 -11.81
N VAL A 821 9.48 10.82 -11.85
CA VAL A 821 8.64 11.51 -10.85
C VAL A 821 7.92 10.52 -9.95
N HIS A 822 6.99 9.73 -10.51
CA HIS A 822 6.15 8.81 -9.73
C HIS A 822 5.48 7.75 -10.61
N ALA A 823 5.09 6.65 -9.99
CA ALA A 823 4.37 5.57 -10.64
C ALA A 823 3.08 5.24 -9.87
N PHE A 824 1.97 5.13 -10.59
CA PHE A 824 0.60 5.14 -10.05
C PHE A 824 -0.34 4.35 -10.98
N SER A 825 -1.65 4.36 -10.72
CA SER A 825 -2.61 3.59 -11.54
C SER A 825 -3.79 4.45 -11.98
N LEU A 826 -4.16 4.40 -13.27
CA LEU A 826 -5.36 5.05 -13.79
C LEU A 826 -6.63 4.33 -13.28
N ILE A 827 -7.65 5.12 -12.96
CA ILE A 827 -8.97 4.65 -12.51
C ILE A 827 -10.00 4.89 -13.63
N LEU A 828 -9.90 4.14 -14.71
CA LEU A 828 -10.75 4.36 -15.90
C LEU A 828 -12.24 4.09 -15.62
N GLY A 829 -12.53 3.22 -14.65
CA GLY A 829 -13.88 2.91 -14.17
C GLY A 829 -14.54 4.03 -13.37
N HIS A 830 -13.78 5.01 -12.87
CA HIS A 830 -14.31 6.03 -11.96
C HIS A 830 -15.51 6.76 -12.59
N PRO A 831 -16.64 6.95 -11.89
CA PRO A 831 -17.85 7.52 -12.48
C PRO A 831 -17.67 8.88 -13.18
N SER A 832 -16.80 9.76 -12.64
CA SER A 832 -16.55 11.06 -13.26
C SER A 832 -15.75 10.99 -14.57
N LEU A 833 -15.00 9.90 -14.81
CA LEU A 833 -14.33 9.66 -16.09
C LEU A 833 -15.18 8.74 -16.99
N SER A 834 -15.70 7.63 -16.46
CA SER A 834 -16.49 6.65 -17.23
C SER A 834 -17.77 7.21 -17.83
N SER A 835 -18.37 8.22 -17.21
CA SER A 835 -19.48 8.97 -17.81
C SER A 835 -19.09 9.76 -19.08
N ALA A 836 -17.83 10.16 -19.24
CA ALA A 836 -17.37 10.96 -20.37
C ALA A 836 -17.20 10.16 -21.66
N TRP A 837 -16.61 8.96 -21.57
CA TRP A 837 -16.39 8.11 -22.74
C TRP A 837 -17.57 7.19 -23.07
N LYS A 838 -18.54 7.00 -22.14
CA LYS A 838 -19.86 6.43 -22.44
C LYS A 838 -20.85 7.42 -23.08
N ASN A 839 -20.45 8.69 -23.20
CA ASN A 839 -21.31 9.76 -23.71
C ASN A 839 -21.03 10.02 -25.20
N ASP A 840 -22.10 10.22 -25.98
CA ASP A 840 -22.02 10.44 -27.44
C ASP A 840 -21.58 11.87 -27.83
N LEU A 841 -21.51 12.81 -26.89
CA LEU A 841 -21.06 14.17 -27.17
C LEU A 841 -19.61 14.18 -27.68
N PRO A 842 -19.24 15.08 -28.61
CA PRO A 842 -17.85 15.36 -28.93
C PRO A 842 -17.04 15.62 -27.65
N VAL A 843 -15.83 15.06 -27.56
CA VAL A 843 -15.01 15.11 -26.33
C VAL A 843 -14.83 16.56 -25.84
N SER A 844 -14.50 17.49 -26.74
CA SER A 844 -14.34 18.90 -26.40
C SER A 844 -15.63 19.56 -25.89
N GLU A 845 -16.79 19.18 -26.43
CA GLU A 845 -18.09 19.68 -25.97
C GLU A 845 -18.44 19.11 -24.59
N TRP A 846 -18.13 17.84 -24.36
CA TRP A 846 -18.32 17.22 -23.04
C TRP A 846 -17.48 17.92 -21.97
N VAL A 847 -16.19 18.16 -22.25
CA VAL A 847 -15.27 18.86 -21.33
C VAL A 847 -15.74 20.29 -21.07
N GLU A 848 -16.18 21.00 -22.10
CA GLU A 848 -16.70 22.37 -21.96
C GLU A 848 -17.90 22.41 -21.00
N LYS A 849 -18.89 21.55 -21.24
CA LYS A 849 -20.15 21.53 -20.51
C LYS A 849 -20.01 21.02 -19.07
N HIS A 850 -19.27 19.94 -18.86
CA HIS A 850 -19.28 19.24 -17.56
C HIS A 850 -18.15 19.66 -16.64
N VAL A 851 -17.04 20.18 -17.18
CA VAL A 851 -15.86 20.55 -16.39
C VAL A 851 -15.65 22.06 -16.35
N ARG A 852 -15.78 22.75 -17.49
CA ARG A 852 -15.40 24.16 -17.62
C ARG A 852 -16.52 25.16 -17.29
N GLU A 853 -17.74 24.96 -17.78
CA GLU A 853 -18.82 25.96 -17.76
C GLU A 853 -19.06 26.57 -16.37
N PHE A 854 -19.27 25.73 -15.35
CA PHE A 854 -19.50 26.20 -13.98
C PHE A 854 -18.29 26.94 -13.39
N GLY A 855 -17.09 26.40 -13.61
CA GLY A 855 -15.88 27.04 -13.12
C GLY A 855 -15.62 28.39 -13.79
N LEU A 856 -15.98 28.53 -15.07
CA LEU A 856 -15.91 29.79 -15.79
C LEU A 856 -16.93 30.79 -15.24
N GLU A 857 -18.17 30.38 -14.99
CA GLU A 857 -19.19 31.22 -14.31
C GLU A 857 -18.65 31.74 -12.97
N LEU A 858 -18.04 30.85 -12.17
CA LEU A 858 -17.47 31.20 -10.88
C LEU A 858 -16.26 32.14 -11.02
N SER A 859 -15.46 32.00 -12.07
CA SER A 859 -14.30 32.86 -12.33
C SER A 859 -14.69 34.33 -12.58
N GLU A 860 -15.87 34.57 -13.16
CA GLU A 860 -16.43 35.90 -13.45
C GLU A 860 -17.23 36.48 -12.27
N ARG A 861 -17.53 35.66 -11.25
CA ARG A 861 -18.31 36.08 -10.09
C ARG A 861 -17.50 37.10 -9.26
N LEU A 862 -18.14 38.21 -8.91
CA LEU A 862 -17.55 39.20 -8.00
C LEU A 862 -17.29 38.57 -6.62
N ILE A 863 -16.08 38.77 -6.10
CA ILE A 863 -15.73 38.26 -4.78
C ILE A 863 -16.36 39.13 -3.67
N THR A 864 -16.73 38.51 -2.57
CA THR A 864 -17.23 39.24 -1.40
C THR A 864 -16.08 39.89 -0.62
N SER A 865 -16.38 40.95 0.12
CA SER A 865 -15.42 41.60 1.04
C SER A 865 -14.87 40.61 2.07
N ASN A 866 -15.71 39.73 2.63
CA ASN A 866 -15.27 38.71 3.59
C ASN A 866 -14.27 37.71 2.97
N TYR A 867 -14.55 37.23 1.76
CA TYR A 867 -13.64 36.34 1.04
C TYR A 867 -12.29 37.03 0.82
N ARG A 868 -12.32 38.24 0.29
CA ARG A 868 -11.15 39.09 0.05
C ARG A 868 -10.30 39.28 1.32
N GLU A 869 -10.92 39.69 2.42
CA GLU A 869 -10.25 39.88 3.70
C GLU A 869 -9.58 38.60 4.21
N SER A 870 -10.21 37.44 4.00
CA SER A 870 -9.61 36.16 4.38
C SER A 870 -8.33 35.85 3.59
N ILE A 871 -8.30 36.19 2.30
CA ILE A 871 -7.11 36.01 1.45
C ILE A 871 -6.02 37.02 1.80
N TYR A 872 -6.37 38.29 2.06
CA TYR A 872 -5.40 39.28 2.53
C TYR A 872 -4.77 38.88 3.86
N HIS A 873 -5.59 38.39 4.79
CA HIS A 873 -5.10 37.90 6.06
C HIS A 873 -4.10 36.75 5.84
N TRP A 874 -4.46 35.75 5.02
CA TRP A 874 -3.54 34.67 4.67
C TRP A 874 -2.22 35.17 4.07
N ALA A 875 -2.28 36.07 3.09
CA ALA A 875 -1.09 36.63 2.44
C ALA A 875 -0.19 37.39 3.44
N SER A 876 -0.79 38.20 4.32
CA SER A 876 -0.07 38.98 5.33
C SER A 876 0.70 38.11 6.34
N LEU A 877 0.20 36.91 6.65
CA LEU A 877 0.87 35.95 7.53
C LEU A 877 2.12 35.32 6.89
N ARG A 878 2.23 35.34 5.55
CA ARG A 878 3.34 34.72 4.81
C ARG A 878 4.45 35.69 4.43
N LEU A 879 4.18 36.98 4.43
CA LEU A 879 5.20 38.00 4.32
C LEU A 879 5.98 38.05 5.64
N GLN A 880 7.27 37.71 5.64
CA GLN A 880 8.06 37.71 6.88
C GLN A 880 8.62 39.11 7.21
N ASN A 881 8.94 39.91 6.20
CA ASN A 881 9.56 41.22 6.38
C ASN A 881 8.51 42.29 6.76
N PRO A 882 8.71 43.06 7.85
CA PRO A 882 7.83 44.18 8.21
C PRO A 882 7.60 45.19 7.07
N THR A 883 8.62 45.43 6.25
CA THR A 883 8.56 46.32 5.09
C THR A 883 7.64 45.75 4.01
N GLN A 884 7.72 44.44 3.73
CA GLN A 884 6.81 43.77 2.81
C GLN A 884 5.37 43.82 3.33
N LYS A 885 5.17 43.59 4.64
CA LYS A 885 3.84 43.71 5.27
C LYS A 885 3.28 45.13 5.16
N ALA A 886 4.10 46.15 5.41
CA ALA A 886 3.69 47.54 5.29
C ALA A 886 3.29 47.89 3.84
N ARG A 887 4.13 47.52 2.86
CA ARG A 887 3.83 47.70 1.43
C ARG A 887 2.58 46.94 1.00
N PHE A 888 2.40 45.72 1.50
CA PHE A 888 1.20 44.93 1.22
C PHE A 888 -0.05 45.58 1.81
N SER A 889 0.03 46.13 3.02
CA SER A 889 -1.09 46.88 3.64
C SER A 889 -1.40 48.17 2.87
N GLU A 890 -0.40 48.93 2.44
CA GLU A 890 -0.61 50.13 1.59
C GLU A 890 -1.26 49.74 0.25
N TRP A 891 -0.75 48.68 -0.37
CA TRP A 891 -1.30 48.16 -1.62
C TRP A 891 -2.73 47.66 -1.45
N LYS A 892 -3.05 46.98 -0.34
CA LYS A 892 -4.39 46.47 -0.03
C LYS A 892 -5.46 47.57 -0.15
N GLU A 893 -5.17 48.77 0.34
CA GLU A 893 -6.09 49.92 0.29
C GLU A 893 -6.33 50.44 -1.14
N SER A 894 -5.48 50.08 -2.10
CA SER A 894 -5.57 50.52 -3.50
C SER A 894 -6.33 49.54 -4.41
N ILE A 895 -6.76 48.39 -3.91
CA ILE A 895 -7.38 47.32 -4.71
C ILE A 895 -8.86 47.63 -4.96
N PRO A 896 -9.35 47.62 -6.22
CA PRO A 896 -10.76 47.86 -6.54
C PRO A 896 -11.72 46.93 -5.77
N GLU A 897 -12.85 47.45 -5.29
CA GLU A 897 -13.87 46.68 -4.56
C GLU A 897 -14.61 45.65 -5.43
N GLU A 898 -14.79 45.95 -6.71
CA GLU A 898 -15.50 45.10 -7.66
C GLU A 898 -14.50 44.36 -8.55
N LEU A 899 -14.02 43.21 -8.07
CA LEU A 899 -13.17 42.31 -8.85
C LEU A 899 -13.81 40.94 -8.94
N SER A 900 -13.78 40.34 -10.13
CA SER A 900 -14.04 38.92 -10.29
C SER A 900 -12.94 38.08 -9.63
N LEU A 901 -13.21 36.79 -9.41
CA LEU A 901 -12.25 35.88 -8.79
C LEU A 901 -10.92 35.81 -9.56
N LYS A 902 -10.97 35.70 -10.89
CA LYS A 902 -9.76 35.64 -11.76
C LYS A 902 -8.97 36.95 -11.76
N GLU A 903 -9.66 38.09 -11.74
CA GLU A 903 -9.01 39.41 -11.73
C GLU A 903 -8.32 39.65 -10.40
N PHE A 904 -9.00 39.32 -9.30
CA PHE A 904 -8.46 39.41 -7.96
C PHE A 904 -7.23 38.51 -7.78
N ARG A 905 -7.30 37.26 -8.25
CA ARG A 905 -6.15 36.33 -8.21
C ARG A 905 -4.97 36.90 -8.98
N SER A 906 -5.18 37.33 -10.22
CA SER A 906 -4.12 37.90 -11.06
C SER A 906 -3.45 39.10 -10.39
N LEU A 907 -4.25 39.97 -9.78
CA LEU A 907 -3.75 41.13 -9.07
C LEU A 907 -2.93 40.75 -7.84
N ILE A 908 -3.44 39.87 -6.96
CA ILE A 908 -2.70 39.39 -5.77
C ILE A 908 -1.39 38.72 -6.17
N VAL A 909 -1.41 37.82 -7.15
CA VAL A 909 -0.22 37.08 -7.59
C VAL A 909 0.85 38.04 -8.08
N SER A 910 0.49 39.01 -8.93
CA SER A 910 1.45 40.00 -9.44
C SER A 910 2.12 40.81 -8.33
N GLN A 911 1.36 41.12 -7.28
CA GLN A 911 1.79 42.00 -6.20
C GLN A 911 2.62 41.23 -5.18
N LEU A 912 2.17 40.04 -4.78
CA LEU A 912 2.98 39.13 -3.98
C LEU A 912 4.30 38.80 -4.68
N LYS A 913 4.30 38.55 -5.98
CA LYS A 913 5.52 38.28 -6.75
C LYS A 913 6.50 39.46 -6.67
N SER A 914 6.02 40.69 -6.87
CA SER A 914 6.87 41.89 -6.76
C SER A 914 7.46 42.10 -5.36
N LEU A 915 6.77 41.65 -4.30
CA LEU A 915 7.28 41.68 -2.93
C LEU A 915 8.24 40.52 -2.65
N TRP A 916 8.13 39.41 -3.38
CA TRP A 916 8.88 38.17 -3.17
C TRP A 916 10.20 38.10 -3.95
N GLU A 917 10.29 38.76 -5.11
CA GLU A 917 11.52 38.86 -5.92
C GLU A 917 12.72 39.43 -5.14
N GLU A 918 12.49 40.03 -3.97
CA GLU A 918 13.53 40.50 -3.05
C GLU A 918 14.23 39.37 -2.24
N ASN A 919 13.74 38.12 -2.29
CA ASN A 919 14.17 37.02 -1.39
C ASN A 919 14.86 35.82 -2.08
N ASP A 920 15.12 35.83 -3.40
CA ASP A 920 15.74 34.71 -4.17
C ASP A 920 15.04 33.33 -4.03
N GLN A 921 13.84 33.27 -3.46
CA GLN A 921 13.07 32.04 -3.25
C GLN A 921 12.07 31.77 -4.37
N ASP A 922 11.82 30.50 -4.65
CA ASP A 922 10.84 30.05 -5.64
C ASP A 922 9.40 30.47 -5.27
N PHE A 923 8.86 31.43 -6.01
CA PHE A 923 7.50 31.95 -5.85
C PHE A 923 6.40 30.94 -6.22
N SER A 924 6.72 29.88 -6.99
CA SER A 924 5.75 28.87 -7.45
C SER A 924 5.03 28.19 -6.28
N LEU A 925 5.71 28.00 -5.14
CA LEU A 925 5.14 27.39 -3.96
C LEU A 925 4.13 28.32 -3.27
N VAL A 926 4.40 29.62 -3.26
CA VAL A 926 3.49 30.63 -2.71
C VAL A 926 2.25 30.74 -3.58
N GLU A 927 2.43 30.81 -4.90
CA GLU A 927 1.33 30.85 -5.88
C GLU A 927 0.41 29.63 -5.75
N ARG A 928 0.96 28.42 -5.66
CA ARG A 928 0.15 27.20 -5.44
C ARG A 928 -0.61 27.23 -4.12
N ARG A 929 0.02 27.68 -3.04
CA ARG A 929 -0.65 27.77 -1.73
C ARG A 929 -1.75 28.83 -1.73
N LEU A 930 -1.57 29.94 -2.45
CA LEU A 930 -2.60 30.93 -2.65
C LEU A 930 -3.80 30.31 -3.38
N ASP A 931 -3.56 29.61 -4.50
CA ASP A 931 -4.62 28.96 -5.26
C ASP A 931 -5.40 27.96 -4.38
N ASN A 932 -4.71 27.16 -3.55
CA ASN A 932 -5.36 26.25 -2.57
C ASN A 932 -6.25 26.99 -1.57
N GLU A 933 -5.77 28.09 -1.00
CA GLU A 933 -6.54 28.87 -0.04
C GLU A 933 -7.72 29.59 -0.69
N MET A 934 -7.55 30.06 -1.91
CA MET A 934 -8.66 30.65 -2.68
C MET A 934 -9.79 29.62 -2.85
N ILE A 935 -9.49 28.41 -3.30
CA ILE A 935 -10.51 27.35 -3.43
C ILE A 935 -11.12 26.97 -2.08
N LYS A 936 -10.29 26.80 -1.04
CA LYS A 936 -10.76 26.45 0.31
C LYS A 936 -11.68 27.48 0.95
N LYS A 937 -11.56 28.76 0.56
CA LYS A 937 -12.37 29.88 1.09
C LYS A 937 -13.66 30.14 0.30
N LEU A 938 -13.88 29.45 -0.81
CA LEU A 938 -15.14 29.53 -1.54
C LEU A 938 -16.32 29.07 -0.67
N PRO A 939 -17.56 29.50 -0.97
CA PRO A 939 -18.75 28.91 -0.35
C PRO A 939 -18.76 27.37 -0.48
N GLN A 940 -19.23 26.66 0.55
CA GLN A 940 -19.24 25.19 0.58
C GLN A 940 -20.00 24.58 -0.61
N GLU A 941 -21.09 25.22 -1.04
CA GLU A 941 -21.85 24.82 -2.23
C GLU A 941 -21.01 24.89 -3.51
N ASP A 942 -20.24 25.98 -3.69
CA ASP A 942 -19.35 26.15 -4.83
C ASP A 942 -18.22 25.11 -4.80
N GLN A 943 -17.63 24.85 -3.63
CA GLN A 943 -16.60 23.79 -3.47
C GLN A 943 -17.15 22.41 -3.85
N SER A 944 -18.36 22.08 -3.37
CA SER A 944 -19.01 20.79 -3.64
C SER A 944 -19.34 20.63 -5.12
N ARG A 945 -19.84 21.69 -5.78
CA ARG A 945 -20.12 21.69 -7.22
C ARG A 945 -18.86 21.61 -8.07
N LEU A 946 -17.79 22.32 -7.68
CA LEU A 946 -16.50 22.23 -8.37
C LEU A 946 -15.93 20.81 -8.28
N LEU A 947 -16.00 20.18 -7.11
CA LEU A 947 -15.56 18.81 -6.92
C LEU A 947 -16.41 17.82 -7.73
N ALA A 948 -17.73 17.98 -7.75
CA ALA A 948 -18.63 17.14 -8.55
C ALA A 948 -18.36 17.23 -10.05
N ASN A 949 -17.83 18.37 -10.52
CA ASN A 949 -17.43 18.60 -11.91
C ASN A 949 -15.94 18.25 -12.19
N SER A 950 -15.20 17.78 -11.17
CA SER A 950 -13.83 17.33 -11.35
C SER A 950 -13.78 15.88 -11.85
N VAL A 951 -12.75 15.55 -12.62
CA VAL A 951 -12.58 14.21 -13.21
C VAL A 951 -11.43 13.50 -12.49
N THR A 952 -11.75 12.45 -11.73
CA THR A 952 -10.76 11.59 -11.08
C THR A 952 -10.16 10.65 -12.10
N ILE A 953 -8.84 10.66 -12.21
CA ILE A 953 -8.12 9.96 -13.27
C ILE A 953 -7.18 8.87 -12.77
N ALA A 954 -6.65 8.96 -11.53
CA ALA A 954 -5.66 8.01 -11.04
C ALA A 954 -5.65 7.84 -9.51
N ASP A 955 -5.36 6.63 -9.04
CA ASP A 955 -4.97 6.30 -7.66
C ASP A 955 -3.47 6.57 -7.55
N THR A 956 -3.08 7.52 -6.69
CA THR A 956 -1.67 7.91 -6.56
C THR A 956 -0.87 6.90 -5.77
N ASN A 957 -1.48 5.82 -5.23
CA ASN A 957 -0.97 4.86 -4.24
C ASN A 957 -0.62 5.45 -2.85
N TRP A 958 -0.79 6.76 -2.69
CA TRP A 958 -0.58 7.48 -1.44
C TRP A 958 -1.84 7.49 -0.60
N PHE A 959 -1.66 7.81 0.67
CA PHE A 959 -2.77 7.99 1.58
C PHE A 959 -2.46 9.07 2.61
N ARG A 960 -3.51 9.56 3.24
CA ARG A 960 -3.45 10.42 4.42
C ARG A 960 -4.49 9.91 5.41
N ASN A 961 -4.02 9.47 6.57
CA ASN A 961 -4.82 8.75 7.56
C ASN A 961 -5.42 7.48 6.91
N GLU A 962 -6.74 7.35 6.91
CA GLU A 962 -7.45 6.25 6.26
C GLU A 962 -7.74 6.48 4.76
N ASN A 963 -7.57 7.71 4.25
CA ASN A 963 -8.02 8.06 2.90
C ASN A 963 -6.92 8.00 1.86
N GLU A 964 -7.25 7.38 0.73
CA GLU A 964 -6.50 7.38 -0.52
C GLU A 964 -6.40 8.79 -1.07
N ILE A 965 -5.29 9.06 -1.75
CA ILE A 965 -5.11 10.28 -2.52
C ILE A 965 -5.25 9.92 -3.99
N HIS A 966 -6.09 10.67 -4.71
CA HIS A 966 -6.30 10.50 -6.14
C HIS A 966 -5.86 11.74 -6.91
N PHE A 967 -5.42 11.56 -8.15
CA PHE A 967 -5.26 12.65 -9.10
C PHE A 967 -6.60 12.99 -9.74
N VAL A 968 -6.89 14.29 -9.82
CA VAL A 968 -8.08 14.84 -10.46
C VAL A 968 -7.70 15.92 -11.46
N LEU A 969 -8.41 15.97 -12.57
CA LEU A 969 -8.40 17.11 -13.49
C LEU A 969 -9.56 18.03 -13.10
N PHE A 970 -9.20 19.23 -12.69
CA PHE A 970 -10.06 20.19 -12.02
C PHE A 970 -10.00 21.53 -12.75
N PHE A 971 -11.15 22.14 -13.02
CA PHE A 971 -11.17 23.52 -13.51
C PHE A 971 -10.94 24.49 -12.36
N ASN A 972 -9.78 25.14 -12.36
CA ASN A 972 -9.45 26.16 -11.38
C ASN A 972 -10.06 27.52 -11.80
N PRO A 973 -11.11 28.01 -11.13
CA PRO A 973 -11.76 29.27 -11.49
C PRO A 973 -10.86 30.49 -11.28
N ALA A 974 -9.79 30.38 -10.49
CA ALA A 974 -8.86 31.48 -10.26
C ALA A 974 -7.84 31.63 -11.41
N THR A 975 -7.44 30.53 -12.05
CA THR A 975 -6.52 30.54 -13.22
C THR A 975 -7.23 30.38 -14.56
N VAL A 976 -8.54 30.09 -14.54
CA VAL A 976 -9.39 29.87 -15.72
C VAL A 976 -8.85 28.73 -16.61
N SER A 977 -8.33 27.68 -15.97
CA SER A 977 -7.71 26.54 -16.67
C SER A 977 -8.02 25.21 -16.00
N ILE A 978 -7.98 24.13 -16.79
CA ILE A 978 -8.03 22.76 -16.26
C ILE A 978 -6.62 22.38 -15.85
N GLU A 979 -6.45 22.03 -14.59
CA GLU A 979 -5.18 21.75 -13.95
C GLU A 979 -5.23 20.37 -13.27
N LEU A 980 -4.06 19.76 -13.08
CA LEU A 980 -3.89 18.55 -12.27
C LEU A 980 -3.89 18.91 -10.78
N TRP A 981 -4.79 18.33 -10.02
CA TRP A 981 -4.91 18.48 -8.57
C TRP A 981 -4.88 17.10 -7.91
N LYS A 982 -4.72 17.08 -6.59
CA LYS A 982 -4.94 15.88 -5.79
C LYS A 982 -6.11 16.09 -4.83
N VAL A 983 -6.84 15.02 -4.54
CA VAL A 983 -7.96 15.02 -3.61
C VAL A 983 -7.93 13.73 -2.80
N ARG A 984 -8.50 13.74 -1.60
CA ARG A 984 -8.79 12.50 -0.88
C ARG A 984 -10.01 11.82 -1.50
N ASP A 985 -10.12 10.51 -1.36
CA ASP A 985 -11.23 9.75 -1.95
C ASP A 985 -12.60 10.03 -1.31
N ASP A 986 -12.63 10.68 -0.15
CA ASP A 986 -13.83 11.29 0.47
C ASP A 986 -14.19 12.68 -0.11
N GLY A 987 -13.41 13.18 -1.07
CA GLY A 987 -13.60 14.49 -1.69
C GLY A 987 -12.95 15.67 -0.95
N ASN A 988 -12.35 15.43 0.23
CA ASN A 988 -11.71 16.48 1.00
C ASN A 988 -10.27 16.75 0.55
N ASP A 989 -9.67 17.83 1.07
CA ASP A 989 -8.26 18.20 0.82
C ASP A 989 -7.92 18.33 -0.69
N LEU A 990 -8.76 19.02 -1.45
CA LEU A 990 -8.47 19.37 -2.84
C LEU A 990 -7.28 20.34 -2.90
N LEU A 991 -6.13 19.86 -3.41
CA LEU A 991 -4.85 20.58 -3.40
C LEU A 991 -4.20 20.61 -4.79
N LYS A 992 -3.77 21.79 -5.22
CA LYS A 992 -3.07 22.04 -6.48
C LYS A 992 -1.72 21.32 -6.53
N MET A 993 -1.48 20.61 -7.62
CA MET A 993 -0.20 19.98 -7.91
C MET A 993 0.72 20.93 -8.68
N ASP A 994 2.01 20.62 -8.67
CA ASP A 994 3.02 21.28 -9.48
C ASP A 994 2.85 20.93 -10.97
N GLN A 995 2.26 21.82 -11.76
CA GLN A 995 1.91 21.47 -13.14
C GLN A 995 3.13 21.16 -13.99
N ASP A 996 4.25 21.88 -13.80
CA ASP A 996 5.47 21.66 -14.58
C ASP A 996 6.11 20.31 -14.23
N LYS A 997 6.16 19.99 -12.94
CA LYS A 997 6.72 18.73 -12.46
C LYS A 997 5.85 17.51 -12.76
N TRP A 998 4.53 17.64 -12.90
CA TRP A 998 3.63 16.49 -13.04
C TRP A 998 2.99 16.35 -14.41
N LEU A 999 2.89 17.43 -15.19
CA LEU A 999 2.12 17.45 -16.43
C LEU A 999 2.84 18.16 -17.58
N LEU A 1000 3.13 19.46 -17.46
CA LEU A 1000 3.50 20.32 -18.60
C LEU A 1000 4.92 20.07 -19.13
N ALA A 1001 5.87 19.73 -18.25
CA ALA A 1001 7.25 19.43 -18.65
C ALA A 1001 7.57 17.93 -18.54
N GLN A 1002 6.54 17.08 -18.54
CA GLN A 1002 6.69 15.65 -18.35
C GLN A 1002 5.98 14.85 -19.44
N SER A 1003 6.62 13.75 -19.83
CA SER A 1003 5.93 12.69 -20.56
C SER A 1003 5.23 11.76 -19.59
N TRP A 1004 4.01 11.35 -19.91
CA TRP A 1004 3.34 10.24 -19.24
C TRP A 1004 3.56 8.98 -20.06
N GLU A 1005 3.90 7.88 -19.38
CA GLU A 1005 4.16 6.59 -20.00
C GLU A 1005 3.00 5.63 -19.73
N PHE A 1006 2.42 5.13 -20.81
CA PHE A 1006 1.28 4.22 -20.82
C PHE A 1006 1.67 2.89 -21.48
N TYR A 1007 0.97 1.82 -21.13
CA TYR A 1007 1.19 0.49 -21.72
C TYR A 1007 0.29 0.32 -22.95
N GLU A 1008 0.84 0.02 -24.12
CA GLU A 1008 0.08 -0.12 -25.38
C GLU A 1008 -1.03 -1.18 -25.27
N ASN A 1009 -0.71 -2.27 -24.56
CA ASN A 1009 -1.63 -3.38 -24.31
C ASN A 1009 -2.10 -3.40 -22.85
N GLY A 1010 -2.12 -2.26 -22.15
CA GLY A 1010 -2.39 -2.19 -20.70
C GLY A 1010 -3.64 -2.95 -20.23
N LEU A 1011 -4.67 -3.04 -21.07
CA LEU A 1011 -5.89 -3.82 -20.79
C LEU A 1011 -5.71 -5.32 -20.93
N ASP A 1012 -4.88 -5.73 -21.90
CA ASP A 1012 -4.58 -7.12 -22.20
C ASP A 1012 -3.52 -7.69 -21.21
N ILE A 1013 -2.66 -6.84 -20.62
CA ILE A 1013 -1.65 -7.24 -19.62
C ILE A 1013 -2.26 -8.00 -18.45
N TYR A 1014 -3.44 -7.58 -17.97
CA TYR A 1014 -4.17 -8.27 -16.90
C TYR A 1014 -5.32 -9.13 -17.41
N ALA A 1015 -5.44 -9.33 -18.72
CA ALA A 1015 -6.39 -10.27 -19.31
C ALA A 1015 -5.75 -11.63 -19.60
N ALA A 1016 -4.43 -11.62 -19.82
CA ALA A 1016 -3.57 -12.80 -19.86
C ALA A 1016 -3.31 -13.30 -18.43
#